data_AF-J3AM26-F1
#
_entry.id   AF-J3AM26-F1
#
_cell.length_a   1.000
_cell.length_b   1.000
_cell.length_c   1.000
_cell.angle_alpha   90.00
_cell.angle_beta   90.00
_cell.angle_gamma   90.00
#
_symmetry.space_group_name_H-M   'P 1'
#
loop_
_entity.id
_entity.type
_entity.pdbx_description
1 polymer ?
#
loop_
_entity_poly.entity_id
_entity_poly.type
_entity_poly.pdbx_seq_one_letter_code
_entity_poly.pdbx_strand_id
1 'polypeptide(L)'
;MAGQLMTQPLVQQLDSNANPVSGAAFYFYLSGTTTPTPVYADAALTTPLTQPVVADASGRMPNVYYNSDLSYRLVIKSEPGGTTIRDIDPFNPAINLVSLGAQRVLYADIMMEPYASLIVGNDITAAVQAAVDQAKIVRLPDGANWICGFVNITLNETSVTGPGSQKCNLTRPSGSNNWMFYASGVDDLSFSGFSTDGNPAGNALSGAHAGIRLENCDRPTITNVGGSGWYGTYLGDPVGAAFSVSSGVGGRFDSNLTFECGDGLVVADQAGASDSNSIYTNTRRFGLLVDNCDGFRDYNITANGNAATLSSGGGIAILNSDDCESHSPSCGSNVLGPGKQISGCNRYRQFGGRYDGNGTASNGDGLAIYNSPDCRIYGGSGASNKTRGLSIDSGSDGSKAFGFDATDNDDVDLHVFRSANVALIDCTGETSRVDDSGVLQAAAVASGGAGYTVGDVLSLTSGRGGVAPQVTVATAPAGVIATVTVTRGGDWWDRPSNPASFSGGTGAGATFNLTWLGAGTNLCAGFTRSGGGEGETMKVAGGFTSPSMRLDRWKGTLSDTASALKSADGCDSVTVPLTLLTLAASWVAFDPAWQAPAYFKDAEGWVHLVGTMKNGTTTSGTVIGTLPTGFHPANTVGPWQTFGVGASVSLYVDSAGQIIAQSALNATRTALDGIKFKAA
;
A
#
# COMPACT_ATOMS: atom_id res chain seq x y z
N MET A 1 33.98 -26.10 63.91
CA MET A 1 33.22 -25.97 62.64
C MET A 1 32.55 -27.30 62.38
N ALA A 2 31.31 -27.31 61.91
CA ALA A 2 30.65 -28.55 61.48
C ALA A 2 30.98 -28.78 59.99
N GLY A 3 31.47 -29.96 59.67
CA GLY A 3 31.67 -30.42 58.30
C GLY A 3 30.35 -30.56 57.55
N GLN A 4 30.37 -30.23 56.26
CA GLN A 4 29.21 -30.37 55.38
C GLN A 4 29.30 -31.71 54.62
N LEU A 5 28.17 -32.40 54.46
CA LEU A 5 28.09 -33.61 53.64
C LEU A 5 28.18 -33.22 52.16
N MET A 6 29.00 -33.93 51.38
CA MET A 6 29.09 -33.74 49.94
C MET A 6 27.86 -34.38 49.26
N THR A 7 26.92 -33.56 48.78
CA THR A 7 25.58 -34.02 48.30
C THR A 7 25.36 -33.91 46.77
N GLN A 8 26.40 -33.68 45.95
CA GLN A 8 26.25 -33.65 44.49
C GLN A 8 25.98 -35.05 43.85
N PRO A 9 25.31 -35.12 42.69
CA PRO A 9 24.92 -36.33 41.94
C PRO A 9 26.08 -37.13 41.31
N LEU A 10 27.31 -36.96 41.81
CA LEU A 10 28.43 -37.88 41.56
C LEU A 10 28.28 -39.22 42.31
N VAL A 11 27.12 -39.45 42.95
CA VAL A 11 26.80 -40.66 43.72
C VAL A 11 26.86 -41.92 42.87
N GLN A 12 26.94 -41.84 41.54
CA GLN A 12 27.25 -42.98 40.69
C GLN A 12 28.14 -42.55 39.52
N GLN A 13 29.40 -42.99 39.50
CA GLN A 13 30.29 -42.79 38.36
C GLN A 13 29.90 -43.74 37.25
N LEU A 14 29.73 -43.20 36.05
CA LEU A 14 29.43 -43.96 34.84
C LEU A 14 30.57 -43.83 33.83
N ASP A 15 30.81 -44.89 33.05
CA ASP A 15 31.69 -44.85 31.89
C ASP A 15 31.00 -44.19 30.67
N SER A 16 31.70 -44.12 29.54
CA SER A 16 31.17 -43.58 28.27
C SER A 16 29.95 -44.33 27.71
N ASN A 17 29.67 -45.54 28.24
CA ASN A 17 28.58 -46.40 27.83
C ASN A 17 27.45 -46.42 28.87
N ALA A 18 27.47 -45.49 29.83
CA ALA A 18 26.52 -45.37 30.93
C ALA A 18 26.49 -46.57 31.91
N ASN A 19 27.55 -47.38 31.98
CA ASN A 19 27.68 -48.42 32.99
C ASN A 19 28.37 -47.88 34.25
N PRO A 20 27.98 -48.34 35.46
CA PRO A 20 28.69 -47.99 36.69
C PRO A 20 30.17 -48.36 36.67
N VAL A 21 31.04 -47.41 37.02
CA VAL A 21 32.48 -47.62 37.16
C VAL A 21 32.77 -48.20 38.54
N SER A 22 32.72 -49.52 38.64
CA SER A 22 33.09 -50.25 39.86
C SER A 22 34.52 -49.89 40.28
N GLY A 23 34.70 -49.41 41.52
CA GLY A 23 36.02 -49.10 42.07
C GLY A 23 36.61 -47.75 41.66
N ALA A 24 35.81 -46.82 41.11
CA ALA A 24 36.26 -45.47 40.79
C ALA A 24 36.96 -44.79 41.99
N ALA A 25 38.09 -44.14 41.74
CA ALA A 25 38.95 -43.54 42.76
C ALA A 25 38.87 -42.00 42.73
N PHE A 26 38.45 -41.40 43.83
CA PHE A 26 38.29 -39.96 44.00
C PHE A 26 39.47 -39.39 44.79
N TYR A 27 40.16 -38.41 44.21
CA TYR A 27 41.28 -37.70 44.81
C TYR A 27 40.87 -36.26 45.08
N PHE A 28 41.05 -35.80 46.31
CA PHE A 28 40.77 -34.40 46.69
C PHE A 28 42.06 -33.62 46.95
N TYR A 29 42.18 -32.46 46.32
CA TYR A 29 43.30 -31.53 46.44
C TYR A 29 42.81 -30.14 46.85
N LEU A 30 43.73 -29.28 47.26
CA LEU A 30 43.43 -27.86 47.44
C LEU A 30 43.29 -27.23 46.04
N SER A 31 42.23 -26.45 45.81
CA SER A 31 41.96 -25.81 44.51
C SER A 31 43.19 -25.05 43.99
N GLY A 32 43.43 -25.13 42.68
CA GLY A 32 44.61 -24.58 42.00
C GLY A 32 45.91 -25.36 42.23
N THR A 33 45.89 -26.49 42.94
CA THR A 33 47.09 -27.26 43.28
C THR A 33 46.92 -28.77 43.06
N THR A 34 47.98 -29.52 43.34
CA THR A 34 47.99 -31.00 43.45
C THR A 34 48.27 -31.44 44.88
N THR A 35 48.13 -30.55 45.86
CA THR A 35 48.36 -30.81 47.29
C THR A 35 47.17 -31.57 47.88
N PRO A 36 47.31 -32.83 48.34
CA PRO A 36 46.20 -33.60 48.87
C PRO A 36 45.54 -32.89 50.06
N THR A 37 44.22 -32.75 50.02
CA THR A 37 43.44 -32.11 51.10
C THR A 37 42.53 -33.15 51.77
N PRO A 38 42.52 -33.25 53.11
CA PRO A 38 41.69 -34.22 53.82
C PRO A 38 40.19 -34.02 53.58
N VAL A 39 39.48 -35.14 53.46
CA VAL A 39 38.03 -35.24 53.57
C VAL A 39 37.70 -36.30 54.63
N TYR A 40 36.48 -36.34 55.16
CA TYR A 40 36.17 -37.00 56.43
C TYR A 40 34.97 -37.94 56.34
N ALA A 41 34.92 -38.94 57.22
CA ALA A 41 33.79 -39.87 57.33
C ALA A 41 32.63 -39.33 58.20
N ASP A 42 32.89 -38.27 58.96
CA ASP A 42 31.93 -37.68 59.91
C ASP A 42 31.82 -36.16 59.80
N ALA A 43 30.65 -35.63 60.16
CA ALA A 43 30.35 -34.20 60.16
C ALA A 43 31.11 -33.40 61.23
N ALA A 44 31.78 -34.04 62.19
CA ALA A 44 32.62 -33.33 63.16
C ALA A 44 34.04 -33.07 62.63
N LEU A 45 34.36 -33.55 61.42
CA LEU A 45 35.68 -33.46 60.77
C LEU A 45 36.78 -34.13 61.62
N THR A 46 36.44 -35.25 62.28
CA THR A 46 37.35 -35.93 63.23
C THR A 46 38.03 -37.17 62.66
N THR A 47 37.43 -37.82 61.66
CA THR A 47 37.91 -39.07 61.05
C THR A 47 38.26 -38.86 59.58
N PRO A 48 39.53 -38.53 59.24
CA PRO A 48 39.95 -38.40 57.85
C PRO A 48 39.80 -39.71 57.08
N LEU A 49 39.32 -39.63 55.85
CA LEU A 49 39.31 -40.73 54.89
C LEU A 49 40.66 -40.85 54.19
N THR A 50 41.10 -42.08 53.95
CA THR A 50 42.30 -42.37 53.15
C THR A 50 42.07 -41.99 51.69
N GLN A 51 43.03 -41.31 51.06
CA GLN A 51 42.97 -40.89 49.66
C GLN A 51 43.71 -41.92 48.77
N PRO A 52 43.14 -42.35 47.63
CA PRO A 52 41.82 -41.96 47.11
C PRO A 52 40.67 -42.57 47.90
N VAL A 53 39.54 -41.88 47.94
CA VAL A 53 38.28 -42.45 48.39
C VAL A 53 37.77 -43.34 47.26
N VAL A 54 37.51 -44.62 47.53
CA VAL A 54 37.13 -45.62 46.50
C VAL A 54 35.63 -45.85 46.52
N ALA A 55 35.01 -45.88 45.33
CA ALA A 55 33.60 -46.22 45.15
C ALA A 55 33.31 -47.72 45.32
N ASP A 56 32.05 -48.04 45.64
CA ASP A 56 31.54 -49.40 45.63
C ASP A 56 31.38 -49.99 44.21
N ALA A 57 30.93 -51.24 44.11
CA ALA A 57 30.72 -51.94 42.84
C ALA A 57 29.62 -51.30 41.95
N SER A 58 28.78 -50.44 42.53
CA SER A 58 27.78 -49.64 41.81
C SER A 58 28.33 -48.27 41.43
N GLY A 59 29.64 -48.02 41.53
CA GLY A 59 30.27 -46.75 41.21
C GLY A 59 29.92 -45.63 42.21
N ARG A 60 29.43 -45.99 43.41
CA ARG A 60 28.98 -45.02 44.41
C ARG A 60 30.06 -44.71 45.43
N MET A 61 30.31 -43.43 45.62
CA MET A 61 31.21 -42.94 46.67
C MET A 61 30.56 -43.13 48.05
N PRO A 62 31.31 -43.50 49.10
CA PRO A 62 30.81 -43.44 50.47
C PRO A 62 30.45 -42.01 50.87
N ASN A 63 29.78 -41.84 52.01
CA ASN A 63 29.53 -40.49 52.56
C ASN A 63 30.86 -39.79 52.84
N VAL A 64 31.06 -38.64 52.21
CA VAL A 64 32.25 -37.79 52.37
C VAL A 64 31.82 -36.44 52.93
N TYR A 65 32.42 -36.05 54.06
CA TYR A 65 32.28 -34.74 54.66
C TYR A 65 33.51 -33.88 54.37
N TYR A 66 33.32 -32.60 54.07
CA TYR A 66 34.41 -31.67 53.74
C TYR A 66 34.39 -30.46 54.69
N ASN A 67 35.57 -29.85 54.85
CA ASN A 67 35.69 -28.56 55.53
C ASN A 67 35.26 -27.44 54.57
N SER A 68 34.14 -26.78 54.85
CA SER A 68 33.56 -25.72 54.01
C SER A 68 34.42 -24.45 53.90
N ASP A 69 35.41 -24.28 54.77
CA ASP A 69 36.31 -23.13 54.73
C ASP A 69 37.42 -23.27 53.66
N LEU A 70 37.51 -24.44 53.01
CA LEU A 70 38.49 -24.74 51.97
C LEU A 70 37.80 -24.91 50.60
N SER A 71 38.48 -24.49 49.54
CA SER A 71 38.09 -24.79 48.15
C SER A 71 38.86 -26.02 47.65
N TYR A 72 38.15 -27.02 47.12
CA TYR A 72 38.74 -28.29 46.71
C TYR A 72 38.89 -28.37 45.19
N ARG A 73 39.80 -29.24 44.73
CA ARG A 73 39.83 -29.83 43.39
C ARG A 73 39.54 -31.32 43.52
N LEU A 74 38.71 -31.87 42.63
CA LEU A 74 38.36 -33.29 42.61
C LEU A 74 38.85 -33.94 41.31
N VAL A 75 39.67 -34.98 41.43
CA VAL A 75 40.12 -35.81 40.31
C VAL A 75 39.56 -37.22 40.48
N ILE A 76 38.86 -37.72 39.47
CA ILE A 76 38.24 -39.05 39.45
C ILE A 76 38.99 -39.91 38.45
N LYS A 77 39.40 -41.11 38.87
CA LYS A 77 40.06 -42.11 38.03
C LYS A 77 39.24 -43.40 37.96
N SER A 78 39.43 -44.17 36.89
CA SER A 78 38.74 -45.45 36.66
C SER A 78 38.93 -46.45 37.80
N GLU A 79 40.10 -46.42 38.42
CA GLU A 79 40.51 -47.19 39.59
C GLU A 79 41.72 -46.48 40.24
N PRO A 80 42.16 -46.88 41.44
CA PRO A 80 43.38 -46.32 42.03
C PRO A 80 44.59 -46.47 41.08
N GLY A 81 45.16 -45.34 40.64
CA GLY A 81 46.27 -45.33 39.67
C GLY A 81 45.86 -45.46 38.19
N GLY A 82 44.57 -45.62 37.89
CA GLY A 82 44.04 -45.75 36.53
C GLY A 82 43.98 -44.44 35.73
N THR A 83 43.25 -44.47 34.62
CA THR A 83 43.05 -43.30 33.74
C THR A 83 42.12 -42.27 34.38
N THR A 84 42.42 -40.98 34.22
CA THR A 84 41.54 -39.88 34.67
C THR A 84 40.24 -39.87 33.87
N ILE A 85 39.13 -40.00 34.56
CA ILE A 85 37.76 -39.87 34.02
C ILE A 85 37.35 -38.40 34.04
N ARG A 86 37.64 -37.70 35.14
CA ARG A 86 37.22 -36.30 35.35
C ARG A 86 38.21 -35.55 36.24
N ASP A 87 38.39 -34.27 35.97
CA ASP A 87 39.20 -33.35 36.76
C ASP A 87 38.42 -32.04 36.91
N ILE A 88 38.11 -31.63 38.15
CA ILE A 88 37.24 -30.50 38.47
C ILE A 88 37.98 -29.57 39.42
N ASP A 89 38.24 -28.34 38.99
CA ASP A 89 38.88 -27.29 39.79
C ASP A 89 38.31 -25.89 39.43
N PRO A 90 37.70 -25.14 40.37
CA PRO A 90 37.32 -25.56 41.73
C PRO A 90 36.11 -26.50 41.73
N PHE A 91 36.14 -27.49 42.61
CA PHE A 91 35.01 -28.35 42.93
C PHE A 91 34.10 -27.66 43.96
N ASN A 92 32.83 -27.42 43.60
CA ASN A 92 31.83 -26.82 44.47
C ASN A 92 30.84 -27.88 45.01
N PRO A 93 31.09 -28.43 46.21
CA PRO A 93 30.24 -29.46 46.81
C PRO A 93 28.86 -28.96 47.28
N ALA A 94 28.62 -27.65 47.34
CA ALA A 94 27.38 -27.06 47.84
C ALA A 94 26.27 -26.92 46.79
N ILE A 95 26.52 -27.34 45.54
CA ILE A 95 25.47 -27.37 44.52
C ILE A 95 24.54 -28.55 44.81
N ASN A 96 23.41 -28.29 45.48
CA ASN A 96 22.25 -29.15 45.39
C ASN A 96 21.78 -29.15 43.93
N LEU A 97 22.12 -30.19 43.17
CA LEU A 97 21.60 -30.40 41.82
C LEU A 97 20.13 -30.82 41.89
N VAL A 98 19.28 -29.81 41.97
CA VAL A 98 18.15 -29.71 41.04
C VAL A 98 18.55 -28.67 39.99
N SER A 99 19.69 -28.87 39.32
CA SER A 99 20.20 -27.95 38.30
C SER A 99 21.39 -28.54 37.55
N LEU A 100 21.09 -29.10 36.38
CA LEU A 100 21.94 -29.22 35.18
C LEU A 100 22.95 -30.37 35.08
N GLY A 101 22.43 -31.49 34.56
CA GLY A 101 23.14 -32.41 33.68
C GLY A 101 22.33 -32.59 32.38
N ALA A 102 22.36 -31.58 31.53
CA ALA A 102 21.69 -31.54 30.24
C ALA A 102 22.42 -32.40 29.20
N GLN A 103 21.72 -33.38 28.60
CA GLN A 103 21.92 -33.72 27.18
C GLN A 103 20.75 -34.51 26.57
N ARG A 104 19.51 -34.35 27.07
CA ARG A 104 18.30 -34.83 26.36
C ARG A 104 16.95 -34.26 26.85
N VAL A 105 16.89 -33.03 27.35
CA VAL A 105 15.62 -32.32 27.53
C VAL A 105 15.60 -31.14 26.59
N LEU A 106 15.11 -31.41 25.39
CA LEU A 106 14.40 -30.45 24.56
C LEU A 106 13.31 -29.78 25.43
N TYR A 107 13.24 -28.44 25.40
CA TYR A 107 12.15 -27.60 25.95
C TYR A 107 11.89 -27.69 27.47
N ALA A 108 12.43 -26.75 28.25
CA ALA A 108 11.87 -26.41 29.57
C ALA A 108 12.21 -24.96 29.97
N ASP A 109 11.27 -24.07 29.69
CA ASP A 109 10.98 -22.77 30.34
C ASP A 109 11.94 -22.32 31.46
N ILE A 110 12.86 -21.39 31.15
CA ILE A 110 13.57 -20.67 32.20
C ILE A 110 12.74 -19.44 32.59
N MET A 111 12.09 -19.52 33.76
CA MET A 111 11.58 -18.35 34.48
C MET A 111 12.75 -17.43 34.86
N MET A 112 12.54 -16.13 35.08
CA MET A 112 13.61 -15.24 35.59
C MET A 112 14.13 -15.60 37.00
N GLU A 113 13.53 -16.57 37.70
CA GLU A 113 13.89 -17.04 39.05
C GLU A 113 15.39 -17.37 39.25
N PRO A 114 16.12 -18.06 38.34
CA PRO A 114 17.55 -18.33 38.49
C PRO A 114 18.42 -17.08 38.41
N TYR A 115 17.88 -15.98 37.85
CA TYR A 115 18.57 -14.71 37.65
C TYR A 115 18.08 -13.62 38.59
N ALA A 116 17.23 -13.94 39.58
CA ALA A 116 16.65 -12.98 40.50
C ALA A 116 17.72 -12.17 41.28
N SER A 117 18.90 -12.74 41.52
CA SER A 117 20.02 -12.04 42.17
C SER A 117 20.63 -10.92 41.33
N LEU A 118 20.34 -10.88 40.02
CA LEU A 118 20.80 -9.83 39.10
C LEU A 118 19.81 -8.66 39.00
N ILE A 119 18.64 -8.75 39.63
CA ILE A 119 17.63 -7.69 39.66
C ILE A 119 18.04 -6.63 40.69
N VAL A 120 18.09 -5.36 40.28
CA VAL A 120 18.43 -4.23 41.16
C VAL A 120 17.22 -3.32 41.30
N GLY A 121 16.50 -3.46 42.43
CA GLY A 121 15.23 -2.76 42.61
C GLY A 121 14.19 -3.27 41.62
N ASN A 122 13.74 -2.41 40.69
CA ASN A 122 12.87 -2.79 39.58
C ASN A 122 13.63 -2.86 38.23
N ASP A 123 14.95 -2.71 38.21
CA ASP A 123 15.76 -2.89 37.01
C ASP A 123 16.09 -4.37 36.80
N ILE A 124 15.58 -4.92 35.70
CA ILE A 124 15.73 -6.32 35.32
C ILE A 124 16.71 -6.52 34.16
N THR A 125 17.37 -5.45 33.67
CA THR A 125 18.18 -5.47 32.45
C THR A 125 19.23 -6.58 32.46
N ALA A 126 20.02 -6.66 33.54
CA ALA A 126 21.09 -7.66 33.66
C ALA A 126 20.55 -9.09 33.75
N ALA A 127 19.40 -9.27 34.39
CA ALA A 127 18.75 -10.57 34.52
C ALA A 127 18.17 -11.05 33.17
N VAL A 128 17.54 -10.16 32.40
CA VAL A 128 17.04 -10.47 31.05
C VAL A 128 18.20 -10.76 30.10
N GLN A 129 19.27 -9.97 30.13
CA GLN A 129 20.46 -10.21 29.31
C GLN A 129 21.06 -11.60 29.59
N ALA A 130 21.27 -11.94 30.86
CA ALA A 130 21.81 -13.24 31.25
C ALA A 130 20.90 -14.41 30.80
N ALA A 131 19.58 -14.20 30.79
CA ALA A 131 18.62 -15.20 30.34
C ALA A 131 18.68 -15.41 28.82
N VAL A 132 18.69 -14.35 28.00
CA VAL A 132 18.75 -14.48 26.53
C VAL A 132 20.08 -15.04 26.04
N ASP A 133 21.16 -14.89 26.81
CA ASP A 133 22.47 -15.47 26.51
C ASP A 133 22.53 -16.99 26.72
N GLN A 134 21.57 -17.56 27.47
CA GLN A 134 21.64 -18.96 27.94
C GLN A 134 20.39 -19.78 27.62
N ALA A 135 19.27 -19.14 27.32
CA ALA A 135 17.96 -19.77 27.18
C ALA A 135 17.28 -19.40 25.87
N LYS A 136 16.67 -20.40 25.23
CA LYS A 136 15.75 -20.18 24.09
C LYS A 136 14.38 -19.66 24.52
N ILE A 137 14.00 -19.78 25.79
CA ILE A 137 12.73 -19.29 26.30
C ILE A 137 12.99 -18.49 27.57
N VAL A 138 12.71 -17.19 27.50
CA VAL A 138 12.83 -16.22 28.59
C VAL A 138 11.42 -15.77 28.98
N ARG A 139 11.04 -16.02 30.23
CA ARG A 139 9.74 -15.60 30.77
C ARG A 139 9.90 -14.37 31.66
N LEU A 140 9.34 -13.24 31.23
CA LEU A 140 9.32 -11.98 31.97
C LEU A 140 8.42 -12.06 33.20
N PRO A 141 8.76 -11.32 34.28
CA PRO A 141 7.98 -11.30 35.52
C PRO A 141 6.61 -10.63 35.34
N ASP A 142 5.68 -11.00 36.21
CA ASP A 142 4.44 -10.25 36.43
C ASP A 142 4.75 -8.93 37.16
N GLY A 143 3.98 -7.89 36.87
CA GLY A 143 4.16 -6.57 37.46
C GLY A 143 4.25 -5.45 36.42
N ALA A 144 3.50 -4.38 36.68
CA ALA A 144 3.22 -3.35 35.68
C ALA A 144 4.36 -2.35 35.43
N ASN A 145 5.51 -2.40 36.13
CA ASN A 145 6.56 -1.37 36.04
C ASN A 145 7.97 -1.93 36.27
N TRP A 146 8.52 -2.62 35.28
CA TRP A 146 9.91 -3.05 35.28
C TRP A 146 10.76 -2.09 34.46
N ILE A 147 11.99 -1.84 34.90
CA ILE A 147 12.97 -1.10 34.10
C ILE A 147 13.78 -2.11 33.28
N CYS A 148 13.85 -1.89 31.97
CA CYS A 148 14.69 -2.68 31.08
C CYS A 148 15.42 -1.76 30.11
N GLY A 149 16.75 -1.77 30.21
CA GLY A 149 17.64 -1.14 29.26
C GLY A 149 17.85 -2.00 28.02
N PHE A 150 19.04 -1.90 27.45
CA PHE A 150 19.42 -2.62 26.24
C PHE A 150 19.68 -4.09 26.51
N VAL A 151 19.06 -4.96 25.71
CA VAL A 151 19.20 -6.40 25.68
C VAL A 151 19.59 -6.82 24.26
N ASN A 152 20.75 -7.46 24.12
CA ASN A 152 21.23 -8.02 22.86
C ASN A 152 20.94 -9.51 22.80
N ILE A 153 20.23 -9.95 21.78
CA ILE A 153 19.88 -11.36 21.57
C ILE A 153 20.79 -11.92 20.46
N THR A 154 21.48 -13.01 20.76
CA THR A 154 22.47 -13.63 19.87
C THR A 154 22.15 -15.07 19.50
N LEU A 155 21.14 -15.67 20.13
CA LEU A 155 20.75 -17.07 19.91
C LEU A 155 19.50 -17.17 19.03
N ASN A 156 19.56 -18.02 18.01
CA ASN A 156 18.39 -18.38 17.19
C ASN A 156 17.31 -19.05 18.04
N GLU A 157 16.06 -18.94 17.58
CA GLU A 157 14.89 -19.52 18.22
C GLU A 157 14.62 -18.98 19.64
N THR A 158 15.18 -17.81 19.98
CA THR A 158 14.96 -17.17 21.28
C THR A 158 13.55 -16.57 21.34
N SER A 159 12.82 -16.95 22.38
CA SER A 159 11.48 -16.50 22.68
C SER A 159 11.47 -15.71 23.99
N VAL A 160 11.04 -14.45 23.93
CA VAL A 160 10.80 -13.60 25.11
C VAL A 160 9.29 -13.49 25.32
N THR A 161 8.82 -14.00 26.45
CA THR A 161 7.40 -14.17 26.73
C THR A 161 7.03 -13.49 28.05
N GLY A 162 5.95 -12.71 28.06
CA GLY A 162 5.42 -12.10 29.27
C GLY A 162 4.02 -12.63 29.64
N PRO A 163 3.52 -12.27 30.84
CA PRO A 163 2.24 -12.71 31.37
C PRO A 163 1.00 -12.03 30.73
N GLY A 164 1.22 -11.09 29.81
CA GLY A 164 0.22 -10.29 29.12
C GLY A 164 0.70 -8.84 28.96
N SER A 165 0.40 -8.21 27.81
CA SER A 165 0.83 -6.84 27.48
C SER A 165 0.38 -5.78 28.50
N GLN A 166 -0.75 -6.00 29.18
CA GLN A 166 -1.23 -5.12 30.26
C GLN A 166 -0.63 -5.42 31.64
N LYS A 167 0.07 -6.55 31.79
CA LYS A 167 0.56 -7.05 33.08
C LYS A 167 2.05 -6.88 33.28
N CYS A 168 2.81 -6.82 32.19
CA CYS A 168 4.24 -6.59 32.20
C CYS A 168 4.56 -5.43 31.26
N ASN A 169 4.97 -4.30 31.83
CA ASN A 169 5.49 -3.16 31.08
C ASN A 169 6.97 -2.98 31.38
N LEU A 170 7.78 -2.97 30.33
CA LEU A 170 9.21 -2.74 30.39
C LEU A 170 9.48 -1.28 30.01
N THR A 171 9.83 -0.47 30.99
CA THR A 171 10.13 0.95 30.82
C THR A 171 11.62 1.16 30.61
N ARG A 172 11.98 1.92 29.58
CA ARG A 172 13.37 2.29 29.28
C ARG A 172 13.95 3.16 30.41
N PRO A 173 15.19 2.92 30.86
CA PRO A 173 15.87 3.78 31.82
C PRO A 173 15.93 5.24 31.33
N SER A 174 15.80 6.20 32.26
CA SER A 174 15.98 7.63 31.96
C SER A 174 17.42 7.93 31.54
N GLY A 175 17.60 8.88 30.61
CA GLY A 175 18.90 9.22 30.04
C GLY A 175 19.52 8.15 29.12
N SER A 176 18.79 7.06 28.83
CA SER A 176 19.20 6.07 27.84
C SER A 176 18.85 6.56 26.45
N ASN A 177 19.58 6.09 25.43
CA ASN A 177 19.37 6.37 24.01
C ASN A 177 19.68 5.10 23.20
N ASN A 178 19.05 3.99 23.59
CA ASN A 178 19.24 2.71 22.91
C ASN A 178 17.91 1.99 22.66
N TRP A 179 17.96 0.96 21.82
CA TRP A 179 16.91 -0.04 21.66
C TRP A 179 16.71 -0.82 22.97
N MET A 180 15.51 -1.36 23.21
CA MET A 180 15.31 -2.27 24.35
C MET A 180 15.76 -3.68 24.00
N PHE A 181 15.22 -4.24 22.92
CA PHE A 181 15.67 -5.52 22.36
C PHE A 181 16.30 -5.29 21.00
N TYR A 182 17.50 -5.85 20.82
CA TYR A 182 18.21 -5.84 19.55
C TYR A 182 18.66 -7.24 19.19
N ALA A 183 18.52 -7.57 17.91
CA ALA A 183 19.12 -8.77 17.34
C ALA A 183 19.56 -8.49 15.90
N SER A 184 20.67 -9.10 15.49
CA SER A 184 21.12 -9.05 14.11
C SER A 184 21.66 -10.39 13.63
N GLY A 185 21.19 -10.88 12.48
CA GLY A 185 21.60 -12.19 11.97
C GLY A 185 21.07 -13.37 12.79
N VAL A 186 19.92 -13.19 13.46
CA VAL A 186 19.35 -14.16 14.39
C VAL A 186 17.93 -14.51 13.98
N ASP A 187 17.68 -15.79 13.74
CA ASP A 187 16.45 -16.27 13.13
C ASP A 187 15.47 -16.87 14.14
N ASP A 188 14.21 -16.97 13.74
CA ASP A 188 13.12 -17.61 14.49
C ASP A 188 12.87 -17.00 15.88
N LEU A 189 13.12 -15.70 16.01
CA LEU A 189 12.88 -14.96 17.24
C LEU A 189 11.39 -14.78 17.51
N SER A 190 10.99 -14.86 18.78
CA SER A 190 9.60 -14.66 19.20
C SER A 190 9.49 -13.68 20.37
N PHE A 191 8.57 -12.72 20.27
CA PHE A 191 8.23 -11.80 21.34
C PHE A 191 6.73 -11.83 21.58
N SER A 192 6.29 -12.04 22.83
CA SER A 192 4.86 -12.06 23.10
C SER A 192 4.46 -11.71 24.52
N GLY A 193 3.33 -11.02 24.69
CA GLY A 193 2.66 -10.90 25.99
C GLY A 193 3.31 -9.92 26.98
N PHE A 194 3.90 -8.83 26.50
CA PHE A 194 4.42 -7.74 27.33
C PHE A 194 4.32 -6.41 26.59
N SER A 195 4.63 -5.31 27.26
CA SER A 195 4.71 -3.98 26.65
C SER A 195 6.11 -3.39 26.83
N THR A 196 6.50 -2.54 25.88
CA THR A 196 7.73 -1.75 25.93
C THR A 196 7.37 -0.26 25.96
N ASP A 197 8.01 0.49 26.84
CA ASP A 197 7.80 1.93 27.00
C ASP A 197 9.14 2.66 26.86
N GLY A 198 9.24 3.57 25.90
CA GLY A 198 10.43 4.37 25.63
C GLY A 198 10.75 5.43 26.70
N ASN A 199 9.88 5.62 27.70
CA ASN A 199 10.03 6.61 28.78
C ASN A 199 10.31 8.02 28.22
N PRO A 200 9.36 8.59 27.48
CA PRO A 200 9.56 9.84 26.76
C PRO A 200 9.80 11.05 27.65
N ALA A 201 9.30 11.02 28.89
CA ALA A 201 9.52 12.09 29.86
C ALA A 201 10.97 12.09 30.39
N GLY A 202 11.59 10.91 30.49
CA GLY A 202 12.95 10.74 31.01
C GLY A 202 14.04 10.71 29.95
N ASN A 203 13.69 10.66 28.66
CA ASN A 203 14.64 10.46 27.56
C ASN A 203 14.56 11.58 26.52
N ALA A 204 15.72 11.93 25.96
CA ALA A 204 15.79 12.92 24.90
C ALA A 204 15.05 12.40 23.66
N LEU A 205 14.30 13.28 23.00
CA LEU A 205 13.55 12.98 21.77
C LEU A 205 14.45 12.76 20.54
N SER A 206 15.78 12.68 20.71
CA SER A 206 16.77 12.62 19.62
C SER A 206 17.53 11.29 19.58
N GLY A 207 17.75 10.77 18.38
CA GLY A 207 18.45 9.51 18.09
C GLY A 207 17.54 8.40 17.54
N ALA A 208 18.16 7.35 16.98
CA ALA A 208 17.46 6.18 16.45
C ALA A 208 17.26 5.15 17.57
N HIS A 209 16.01 4.95 17.97
CA HIS A 209 15.63 4.05 19.07
C HIS A 209 14.38 3.26 18.69
N ALA A 210 14.21 2.09 19.31
CA ALA A 210 13.02 1.27 19.15
C ALA A 210 12.82 0.34 20.35
N GLY A 211 11.58 -0.09 20.58
CA GLY A 211 11.30 -1.13 21.56
C GLY A 211 11.95 -2.44 21.15
N ILE A 212 11.63 -2.92 19.96
CA ILE A 212 12.24 -4.12 19.39
C ILE A 212 12.83 -3.76 18.03
N ARG A 213 14.13 -4.00 17.83
CA ARG A 213 14.85 -3.80 16.57
C ARG A 213 15.50 -5.10 16.12
N LEU A 214 15.07 -5.63 14.97
CA LEU A 214 15.59 -6.87 14.39
C LEU A 214 16.16 -6.56 13.00
N GLU A 215 17.38 -6.98 12.74
CA GLU A 215 18.10 -6.69 11.49
C GLU A 215 18.64 -7.98 10.90
N ASN A 216 18.37 -8.28 9.63
CA ASN A 216 18.84 -9.53 9.03
C ASN A 216 18.39 -10.76 9.83
N CYS A 217 17.14 -10.75 10.27
CA CYS A 217 16.50 -11.84 11.03
C CYS A 217 15.40 -12.47 10.17
N ASP A 218 15.45 -13.78 9.99
CA ASP A 218 14.39 -14.54 9.31
C ASP A 218 13.32 -15.02 10.29
N ARG A 219 12.07 -14.95 9.83
CA ARG A 219 10.84 -15.39 10.50
C ARG A 219 10.67 -14.86 11.93
N PRO A 220 10.96 -13.57 12.23
CA PRO A 220 10.66 -13.03 13.55
C PRO A 220 9.15 -12.99 13.78
N THR A 221 8.70 -13.28 15.00
CA THR A 221 7.30 -13.18 15.39
C THR A 221 7.14 -12.19 16.55
N ILE A 222 6.25 -11.21 16.40
CA ILE A 222 5.87 -10.29 17.49
C ILE A 222 4.35 -10.38 17.63
N THR A 223 3.88 -10.91 18.76
CA THR A 223 2.46 -11.19 18.96
C THR A 223 1.96 -10.69 20.31
N ASN A 224 0.89 -9.91 20.33
CA ASN A 224 0.35 -9.34 21.56
C ASN A 224 1.43 -8.58 22.37
N VAL A 225 2.20 -7.74 21.67
CA VAL A 225 3.19 -6.86 22.28
C VAL A 225 2.70 -5.41 22.21
N GLY A 226 2.80 -4.71 23.34
CA GLY A 226 2.55 -3.27 23.43
C GLY A 226 3.81 -2.45 23.17
N GLY A 227 3.68 -1.30 22.51
CA GLY A 227 4.78 -0.35 22.33
C GLY A 227 4.31 1.08 22.54
N SER A 228 4.95 1.82 23.44
CA SER A 228 4.60 3.22 23.70
C SER A 228 5.81 4.11 23.92
N GLY A 229 5.68 5.41 23.64
CA GLY A 229 6.66 6.41 24.06
C GLY A 229 8.04 6.29 23.41
N TRP A 230 8.16 5.50 22.34
CA TRP A 230 9.39 5.38 21.56
C TRP A 230 9.49 6.59 20.64
N TYR A 231 10.47 7.46 20.83
CA TYR A 231 10.61 8.68 20.05
C TYR A 231 11.97 8.79 19.37
N GLY A 232 11.98 9.50 18.24
CA GLY A 232 13.20 10.05 17.66
C GLY A 232 12.88 11.13 16.62
N THR A 233 13.87 11.96 16.30
CA THR A 233 13.73 13.15 15.42
C THR A 233 14.61 13.13 14.16
N TYR A 234 15.41 12.08 13.96
CA TYR A 234 16.28 11.97 12.79
C TYR A 234 15.55 11.36 11.58
N LEU A 235 15.93 11.77 10.36
CA LEU A 235 15.33 11.33 9.09
C LEU A 235 15.98 10.04 8.53
N GLY A 236 16.43 9.11 9.38
CA GLY A 236 17.10 7.86 8.95
C GLY A 236 16.44 6.62 9.57
N ASP A 237 15.89 5.75 8.73
CA ASP A 237 14.97 4.68 9.15
C ASP A 237 15.64 3.58 10.01
N PRO A 238 14.99 3.06 11.07
CA PRO A 238 13.76 3.54 11.74
C PRO A 238 14.08 4.44 12.94
N VAL A 239 13.35 5.54 13.06
CA VAL A 239 13.54 6.49 14.17
C VAL A 239 12.33 6.47 15.11
N GLY A 240 12.53 5.94 16.32
CA GLY A 240 11.49 5.96 17.35
C GLY A 240 10.34 4.99 17.10
N ALA A 241 10.58 3.89 16.38
CA ALA A 241 9.55 2.88 16.14
C ALA A 241 9.27 2.08 17.42
N ALA A 242 8.03 1.69 17.68
CA ALA A 242 7.81 0.68 18.73
C ALA A 242 8.48 -0.64 18.33
N PHE A 243 8.27 -1.06 17.08
CA PHE A 243 8.85 -2.27 16.52
C PHE A 243 9.46 -1.96 15.17
N SER A 244 10.63 -2.51 14.90
CA SER A 244 11.21 -2.47 13.58
C SER A 244 11.94 -3.75 13.22
N VAL A 245 11.64 -4.23 12.02
CA VAL A 245 12.33 -5.36 11.39
C VAL A 245 12.93 -4.92 10.07
N SER A 246 14.12 -5.41 9.76
CA SER A 246 14.79 -5.11 8.50
C SER A 246 15.56 -6.28 7.90
N SER A 247 15.70 -6.31 6.58
CA SER A 247 16.67 -7.11 5.81
C SER A 247 16.59 -8.63 5.99
N GLY A 248 15.40 -9.22 6.09
CA GLY A 248 15.20 -10.66 6.32
C GLY A 248 13.96 -11.19 5.62
N VAL A 249 13.44 -12.35 6.03
CA VAL A 249 12.31 -13.00 5.34
C VAL A 249 11.24 -13.49 6.30
N GLY A 250 9.97 -13.24 5.99
CA GLY A 250 8.84 -13.96 6.57
C GLY A 250 8.44 -13.55 8.00
N GLY A 251 8.72 -12.31 8.40
CA GLY A 251 8.27 -11.78 9.69
C GLY A 251 6.75 -11.83 9.87
N ARG A 252 6.29 -12.15 11.09
CA ARG A 252 4.87 -12.23 11.44
C ARG A 252 4.54 -11.35 12.63
N PHE A 253 3.59 -10.45 12.44
CA PHE A 253 3.12 -9.53 13.46
C PHE A 253 1.64 -9.82 13.68
N ASP A 254 1.22 -9.96 14.94
CA ASP A 254 -0.20 -10.20 15.23
C ASP A 254 -0.67 -9.55 16.53
N SER A 255 -1.84 -8.91 16.49
CA SER A 255 -2.51 -8.37 17.68
C SER A 255 -1.64 -7.41 18.49
N ASN A 256 -0.76 -6.67 17.83
CA ASN A 256 0.12 -5.71 18.50
C ASN A 256 -0.60 -4.38 18.71
N LEU A 257 -0.20 -3.65 19.76
CA LEU A 257 -0.77 -2.33 20.06
C LEU A 257 0.35 -1.31 20.21
N THR A 258 0.32 -0.25 19.42
CA THR A 258 1.25 0.88 19.62
C THR A 258 0.52 2.18 19.81
N PHE A 259 1.05 3.02 20.69
CA PHE A 259 0.50 4.33 21.00
C PHE A 259 1.60 5.34 21.32
N GLU A 260 1.50 6.56 20.80
CA GLU A 260 2.47 7.64 21.08
C GLU A 260 3.93 7.22 20.79
N CYS A 261 4.16 6.60 19.63
CA CYS A 261 5.50 6.32 19.12
C CYS A 261 5.87 7.26 17.97
N GLY A 262 7.14 7.28 17.55
CA GLY A 262 7.57 7.89 16.29
C GLY A 262 6.82 7.25 15.14
N ASP A 263 7.07 5.94 14.95
CA ASP A 263 6.27 5.03 14.14
C ASP A 263 5.77 3.86 15.00
N GLY A 264 4.68 3.21 14.59
CA GLY A 264 4.21 2.00 15.25
C GLY A 264 5.09 0.80 14.91
N LEU A 265 4.84 0.22 13.73
CA LEU A 265 5.66 -0.85 13.16
C LEU A 265 6.33 -0.39 11.87
N VAL A 266 7.64 -0.66 11.76
CA VAL A 266 8.42 -0.48 10.52
C VAL A 266 8.89 -1.84 10.00
N VAL A 267 8.53 -2.18 8.78
CA VAL A 267 8.93 -3.40 8.07
C VAL A 267 9.70 -2.98 6.83
N ALA A 268 11.02 -3.16 6.82
CA ALA A 268 11.87 -2.76 5.70
C ALA A 268 12.60 -3.97 5.11
N ASP A 269 12.76 -4.09 3.80
CA ASP A 269 13.55 -5.18 3.17
C ASP A 269 13.16 -6.58 3.69
N GLN A 270 11.87 -6.84 3.91
CA GLN A 270 11.36 -8.06 4.55
C GLN A 270 10.38 -8.80 3.64
N ALA A 271 10.91 -9.72 2.84
CA ALA A 271 10.11 -10.45 1.86
C ALA A 271 9.10 -11.39 2.54
N GLY A 272 7.85 -11.37 2.08
CA GLY A 272 6.79 -12.26 2.55
C GLY A 272 6.36 -12.06 4.01
N ALA A 273 6.66 -10.90 4.60
CA ALA A 273 6.19 -10.56 5.94
C ALA A 273 4.68 -10.31 5.97
N SER A 274 4.07 -10.44 7.16
CA SER A 274 2.65 -10.17 7.33
C SER A 274 2.31 -9.60 8.70
N ASP A 275 1.30 -8.73 8.74
CA ASP A 275 0.73 -8.19 9.97
C ASP A 275 -0.79 -8.43 10.01
N SER A 276 -1.31 -8.81 11.18
CA SER A 276 -2.73 -9.08 11.38
C SER A 276 -3.26 -8.54 12.70
N ASN A 277 -4.47 -7.97 12.67
CA ASN A 277 -5.20 -7.52 13.87
C ASN A 277 -4.45 -6.51 14.76
N SER A 278 -3.39 -5.87 14.25
CA SER A 278 -2.62 -4.88 15.01
C SER A 278 -3.30 -3.50 14.97
N ILE A 279 -3.09 -2.74 16.03
CA ILE A 279 -3.65 -1.41 16.24
C ILE A 279 -2.48 -0.44 16.43
N TYR A 280 -2.36 0.51 15.50
CA TYR A 280 -1.34 1.55 15.51
C TYR A 280 -2.02 2.92 15.60
N THR A 281 -1.95 3.56 16.76
CA THR A 281 -2.70 4.80 16.99
C THR A 281 -1.85 5.90 17.60
N ASN A 282 -2.19 7.15 17.31
CA ASN A 282 -1.52 8.33 17.86
C ASN A 282 0.00 8.33 17.69
N THR A 283 0.51 7.70 16.63
CA THR A 283 1.91 7.80 16.27
C THR A 283 2.21 9.18 15.69
N ARG A 284 3.46 9.61 15.80
CA ARG A 284 3.90 10.93 15.38
C ARG A 284 4.06 11.03 13.86
N ARG A 285 4.40 9.91 13.21
CA ARG A 285 4.58 9.76 11.76
C ARG A 285 3.65 8.67 11.21
N PHE A 286 4.06 7.41 11.10
CA PHE A 286 3.24 6.32 10.54
C PHE A 286 2.77 5.34 11.61
N GLY A 287 1.53 4.87 11.49
CA GLY A 287 1.07 3.71 12.25
C GLY A 287 1.83 2.45 11.81
N LEU A 288 1.78 2.18 10.50
CA LEU A 288 2.52 1.10 9.86
C LEU A 288 3.29 1.65 8.65
N LEU A 289 4.59 1.40 8.61
CA LEU A 289 5.45 1.69 7.47
C LEU A 289 6.03 0.38 6.93
N VAL A 290 5.80 0.12 5.64
CA VAL A 290 6.37 -0.99 4.89
C VAL A 290 7.19 -0.41 3.76
N ASP A 291 8.47 -0.75 3.67
CA ASP A 291 9.35 -0.26 2.60
C ASP A 291 10.18 -1.40 2.00
N ASN A 292 10.30 -1.42 0.68
CA ASN A 292 11.08 -2.41 -0.07
C ASN A 292 10.79 -3.88 0.30
N CYS A 293 9.51 -4.20 0.54
CA CYS A 293 9.08 -5.55 0.90
C CYS A 293 8.31 -6.20 -0.26
N ASP A 294 8.80 -7.31 -0.78
CA ASP A 294 8.06 -8.08 -1.78
C ASP A 294 7.04 -9.00 -1.09
N GLY A 295 5.77 -8.93 -1.51
CA GLY A 295 4.71 -9.82 -1.05
C GLY A 295 4.28 -9.62 0.42
N PHE A 296 4.43 -8.42 0.98
CA PHE A 296 3.89 -8.09 2.31
C PHE A 296 2.36 -8.21 2.33
N ARG A 297 1.79 -8.67 3.45
CA ARG A 297 0.34 -8.78 3.62
C ARG A 297 -0.14 -8.21 4.94
N ASP A 298 -1.10 -7.28 4.88
CA ASP A 298 -1.83 -6.83 6.06
C ASP A 298 -3.29 -7.32 6.11
N TYR A 299 -3.76 -7.65 7.31
CA TYR A 299 -5.12 -8.09 7.57
C TYR A 299 -5.71 -7.37 8.78
N ASN A 300 -6.83 -6.66 8.59
CA ASN A 300 -7.60 -6.05 9.67
C ASN A 300 -6.77 -5.11 10.57
N ILE A 301 -5.92 -4.28 9.95
CA ILE A 301 -5.08 -3.30 10.67
C ILE A 301 -5.89 -2.05 10.97
N THR A 302 -5.78 -1.55 12.20
CA THR A 302 -6.35 -0.25 12.59
C THR A 302 -5.24 0.78 12.73
N ALA A 303 -5.24 1.82 11.90
CA ALA A 303 -4.26 2.89 11.88
C ALA A 303 -4.92 4.27 12.02
N ASN A 304 -5.29 4.64 13.26
CA ASN A 304 -6.09 5.84 13.53
C ASN A 304 -5.37 6.90 14.36
N GLY A 305 -5.58 8.18 14.05
CA GLY A 305 -5.02 9.29 14.84
C GLY A 305 -3.52 9.50 14.65
N ASN A 306 -2.90 8.89 13.64
CA ASN A 306 -1.46 8.98 13.39
C ASN A 306 -1.07 10.29 12.70
N ALA A 307 0.22 10.44 12.37
CA ALA A 307 0.81 11.67 11.87
C ALA A 307 0.56 12.87 12.81
N ALA A 308 0.59 12.64 14.13
CA ALA A 308 0.20 13.64 15.12
C ALA A 308 1.09 14.90 15.12
N THR A 309 2.36 14.79 14.69
CA THR A 309 3.31 15.91 14.73
C THR A 309 4.23 16.04 13.52
N LEU A 310 4.37 14.98 12.70
CA LEU A 310 5.26 14.97 11.54
C LEU A 310 4.45 14.91 10.24
N SER A 311 4.63 15.92 9.39
CA SER A 311 3.88 16.10 8.15
C SER A 311 4.20 15.08 7.05
N SER A 312 5.25 14.27 7.22
CA SER A 312 5.61 13.16 6.34
C SER A 312 4.95 11.83 6.73
N GLY A 313 4.05 11.83 7.72
CA GLY A 313 3.39 10.63 8.24
C GLY A 313 2.03 10.31 7.59
N GLY A 314 1.32 9.32 8.13
CA GLY A 314 0.00 8.86 7.71
C GLY A 314 -0.48 7.69 8.56
N GLY A 315 -1.60 7.05 8.19
CA GLY A 315 -2.04 5.81 8.83
C GLY A 315 -1.12 4.63 8.47
N ILE A 316 -1.24 4.17 7.23
CA ILE A 316 -0.42 3.07 6.67
C ILE A 316 0.32 3.59 5.43
N ALA A 317 1.61 3.30 5.33
CA ALA A 317 2.41 3.53 4.13
C ALA A 317 3.03 2.22 3.65
N ILE A 318 2.80 1.87 2.39
CA ILE A 318 3.46 0.76 1.69
C ILE A 318 4.24 1.38 0.52
N LEU A 319 5.57 1.31 0.60
CA LEU A 319 6.49 2.02 -0.27
C LEU A 319 7.41 1.02 -0.96
N ASN A 320 7.65 1.19 -2.26
CA ASN A 320 8.61 0.40 -3.04
C ASN A 320 8.43 -1.13 -2.88
N SER A 321 7.20 -1.58 -2.63
CA SER A 321 6.88 -2.92 -2.13
C SER A 321 5.94 -3.63 -3.10
N ASP A 322 6.51 -4.44 -3.98
CA ASP A 322 5.77 -5.12 -5.05
C ASP A 322 4.92 -6.29 -4.52
N ASP A 323 3.88 -6.65 -5.29
CA ASP A 323 3.03 -7.82 -5.06
C ASP A 323 2.38 -7.90 -3.66
N CYS A 324 2.30 -6.76 -2.96
CA CYS A 324 1.73 -6.65 -1.63
C CYS A 324 0.19 -6.69 -1.65
N GLU A 325 -0.38 -7.12 -0.54
CA GLU A 325 -1.83 -7.19 -0.35
C GLU A 325 -2.28 -6.58 0.97
N SER A 326 -3.50 -6.06 0.98
CA SER A 326 -4.10 -5.53 2.19
C SER A 326 -5.59 -5.85 2.25
N HIS A 327 -6.05 -6.26 3.43
CA HIS A 327 -7.40 -6.78 3.63
C HIS A 327 -8.08 -6.04 4.77
N SER A 328 -9.07 -5.22 4.42
CA SER A 328 -9.93 -4.47 5.34
C SER A 328 -9.20 -3.61 6.39
N PRO A 329 -8.20 -2.79 6.03
CA PRO A 329 -7.60 -1.85 6.97
C PRO A 329 -8.61 -0.74 7.33
N SER A 330 -8.50 -0.22 8.55
CA SER A 330 -9.25 0.94 9.04
C SER A 330 -8.27 2.05 9.34
N CYS A 331 -8.25 3.09 8.50
CA CYS A 331 -7.36 4.23 8.64
C CYS A 331 -8.18 5.52 8.74
N GLY A 332 -8.32 6.08 9.93
CA GLY A 332 -9.14 7.25 10.15
C GLY A 332 -8.56 8.30 11.07
N SER A 333 -8.97 9.55 10.86
CA SER A 333 -8.57 10.68 11.70
C SER A 333 -7.06 10.88 11.80
N ASN A 334 -6.27 10.44 10.80
CA ASN A 334 -4.84 10.71 10.75
C ASN A 334 -4.64 12.22 10.52
N VAL A 335 -3.79 12.89 11.29
CA VAL A 335 -3.86 14.34 11.48
C VAL A 335 -3.22 15.12 10.32
N LEU A 336 -2.01 14.74 9.92
CA LEU A 336 -1.20 15.49 8.95
C LEU A 336 -0.96 14.76 7.62
N GLY A 337 -1.51 13.57 7.46
CA GLY A 337 -1.25 12.71 6.32
C GLY A 337 -2.41 11.82 5.91
N PRO A 338 -2.23 11.02 4.85
CA PRO A 338 -3.29 10.20 4.28
C PRO A 338 -3.68 9.06 5.23
N GLY A 339 -4.88 8.50 5.01
CA GLY A 339 -5.29 7.27 5.66
C GLY A 339 -4.36 6.12 5.27
N LYS A 340 -4.21 5.92 3.96
CA LYS A 340 -3.28 4.93 3.41
C LYS A 340 -2.61 5.41 2.14
N GLN A 341 -1.30 5.22 2.07
CA GLN A 341 -0.48 5.56 0.92
C GLN A 341 0.22 4.32 0.36
N ILE A 342 0.07 4.11 -0.94
CA ILE A 342 0.79 3.13 -1.74
C ILE A 342 1.66 3.90 -2.72
N SER A 343 2.97 3.69 -2.69
CA SER A 343 3.88 4.45 -3.53
C SER A 343 5.00 3.59 -4.08
N GLY A 344 5.24 3.62 -5.40
CA GLY A 344 6.30 2.82 -6.00
C GLY A 344 6.05 1.30 -5.94
N CYS A 345 4.79 0.86 -5.82
CA CYS A 345 4.43 -0.54 -5.63
C CYS A 345 3.75 -1.10 -6.89
N ASN A 346 4.35 -2.10 -7.53
CA ASN A 346 3.75 -2.73 -8.69
C ASN A 346 2.77 -3.84 -8.25
N ARG A 347 1.64 -3.96 -8.95
CA ARG A 347 0.66 -5.06 -8.78
C ARG A 347 0.08 -5.18 -7.36
N TYR A 348 0.06 -4.08 -6.61
CA TYR A 348 -0.53 -4.04 -5.28
C TYR A 348 -2.04 -4.34 -5.32
N ARG A 349 -2.55 -5.05 -4.30
CA ARG A 349 -3.97 -5.40 -4.19
C ARG A 349 -4.58 -4.94 -2.86
N GLN A 350 -5.61 -4.10 -2.94
CA GLN A 350 -6.40 -3.66 -1.81
C GLN A 350 -7.77 -4.34 -1.84
N PHE A 351 -8.16 -4.99 -0.74
CA PHE A 351 -9.46 -5.61 -0.55
C PHE A 351 -10.20 -4.89 0.58
N GLY A 352 -11.25 -4.15 0.25
CA GLY A 352 -12.03 -3.36 1.21
C GLY A 352 -11.21 -2.29 1.93
N GLY A 353 -11.67 -1.96 3.14
CA GLY A 353 -11.03 -0.98 4.02
C GLY A 353 -11.83 0.31 4.16
N ARG A 354 -11.54 1.06 5.21
CA ARG A 354 -12.22 2.30 5.58
C ARG A 354 -11.16 3.39 5.78
N TYR A 355 -11.28 4.50 5.04
CA TYR A 355 -10.27 5.55 4.97
C TYR A 355 -10.89 6.93 5.23
N ASP A 356 -11.27 7.23 6.48
CA ASP A 356 -12.16 8.36 6.78
C ASP A 356 -11.51 9.49 7.58
N GLY A 357 -11.79 10.75 7.23
CA GLY A 357 -11.45 11.90 8.06
C GLY A 357 -9.95 12.21 8.12
N ASN A 358 -9.19 11.92 7.06
CA ASN A 358 -7.73 12.00 7.11
C ASN A 358 -7.15 13.32 6.57
N GLY A 359 -6.04 13.70 7.21
CA GLY A 359 -5.00 14.62 6.78
C GLY A 359 -5.34 16.10 6.75
N THR A 360 -4.70 16.81 5.83
CA THR A 360 -4.84 18.26 5.60
C THR A 360 -5.15 18.55 4.15
N ALA A 361 -5.50 19.79 3.81
CA ALA A 361 -5.84 20.20 2.45
C ALA A 361 -4.72 19.96 1.40
N SER A 362 -3.48 19.69 1.80
CA SER A 362 -2.39 19.37 0.89
C SER A 362 -1.91 17.91 0.96
N ASN A 363 -2.39 17.14 1.93
CA ASN A 363 -1.94 15.77 2.18
C ASN A 363 -2.96 15.03 3.05
N GLY A 364 -4.13 14.72 2.49
CA GLY A 364 -5.22 14.12 3.26
C GLY A 364 -6.12 13.28 2.40
N ASP A 365 -5.53 12.38 1.61
CA ASP A 365 -6.29 11.39 0.87
C ASP A 365 -6.74 10.28 1.83
N GLY A 366 -7.89 9.67 1.55
CA GLY A 366 -8.29 8.42 2.18
C GLY A 366 -7.33 7.30 1.75
N LEU A 367 -7.44 6.87 0.50
CA LEU A 367 -6.54 5.91 -0.14
C LEU A 367 -5.84 6.55 -1.34
N ALA A 368 -4.51 6.55 -1.33
CA ALA A 368 -3.71 7.11 -2.40
C ALA A 368 -2.77 6.08 -3.03
N ILE A 369 -2.79 5.99 -4.35
CA ILE A 369 -1.96 5.11 -5.19
C ILE A 369 -1.07 6.01 -6.06
N TYR A 370 0.23 6.01 -5.80
CA TYR A 370 1.20 6.88 -6.45
C TYR A 370 2.29 6.07 -7.15
N ASN A 371 2.57 6.33 -8.43
CA ASN A 371 3.66 5.66 -9.15
C ASN A 371 3.64 4.14 -8.96
N SER A 372 2.45 3.56 -9.00
CA SER A 372 2.17 2.18 -8.59
C SER A 372 1.32 1.53 -9.68
N PRO A 373 1.94 1.03 -10.76
CA PRO A 373 1.21 0.47 -11.90
C PRO A 373 0.55 -0.87 -11.58
N ASP A 374 -0.47 -1.19 -12.38
CA ASP A 374 -1.23 -2.45 -12.34
C ASP A 374 -1.87 -2.78 -10.99
N CYS A 375 -2.15 -1.77 -10.17
CA CYS A 375 -2.80 -1.95 -8.87
C CYS A 375 -4.28 -2.36 -9.02
N ARG A 376 -4.80 -3.12 -8.06
CA ARG A 376 -6.21 -3.52 -8.01
C ARG A 376 -6.84 -3.19 -6.67
N ILE A 377 -7.95 -2.46 -6.69
CA ILE A 377 -8.72 -2.08 -5.52
C ILE A 377 -10.10 -2.73 -5.62
N TYR A 378 -10.47 -3.54 -4.63
CA TYR A 378 -11.73 -4.29 -4.57
C TYR A 378 -12.54 -3.82 -3.36
N GLY A 379 -13.46 -2.89 -3.58
CA GLY A 379 -14.30 -2.29 -2.56
C GLY A 379 -13.54 -1.31 -1.66
N GLY A 380 -14.18 -0.94 -0.56
CA GLY A 380 -13.66 -0.02 0.44
C GLY A 380 -14.39 1.32 0.41
N SER A 381 -14.14 2.15 1.42
CA SER A 381 -14.75 3.47 1.51
C SER A 381 -13.76 4.55 1.94
N GLY A 382 -13.91 5.77 1.42
CA GLY A 382 -13.14 6.93 1.86
C GLY A 382 -14.02 8.17 1.99
N ALA A 383 -14.34 8.55 3.22
CA ALA A 383 -15.24 9.66 3.50
C ALA A 383 -14.63 10.80 4.32
N SER A 384 -15.10 12.04 4.10
CA SER A 384 -14.73 13.21 4.93
C SER A 384 -13.22 13.51 4.99
N ASN A 385 -12.45 13.07 4.00
CA ASN A 385 -11.01 13.34 3.95
C ASN A 385 -10.73 14.77 3.49
N LYS A 386 -9.57 15.32 3.89
CA LYS A 386 -9.22 16.72 3.62
C LYS A 386 -8.79 17.01 2.19
N THR A 387 -8.62 15.98 1.38
CA THR A 387 -8.42 16.11 -0.07
C THR A 387 -9.33 15.14 -0.79
N ARG A 388 -8.90 13.89 -0.99
CA ARG A 388 -9.64 12.94 -1.83
C ARG A 388 -10.03 11.65 -1.13
N GLY A 389 -11.08 10.98 -1.61
CA GLY A 389 -11.47 9.66 -1.11
C GLY A 389 -10.52 8.58 -1.65
N LEU A 390 -10.47 8.44 -2.98
CA LEU A 390 -9.53 7.59 -3.71
C LEU A 390 -8.75 8.43 -4.72
N SER A 391 -7.42 8.31 -4.71
CA SER A 391 -6.53 8.91 -5.72
C SER A 391 -5.67 7.86 -6.40
N ILE A 392 -5.70 7.81 -7.74
CA ILE A 392 -4.78 7.02 -8.58
C ILE A 392 -3.95 8.00 -9.41
N ASP A 393 -2.67 8.14 -9.08
CA ASP A 393 -1.83 9.24 -9.54
C ASP A 393 -0.42 8.78 -9.97
N SER A 394 0.26 9.63 -10.75
CA SER A 394 1.71 9.66 -10.94
C SER A 394 2.30 8.44 -11.63
N GLY A 395 1.72 8.01 -12.75
CA GLY A 395 2.19 6.83 -13.50
C GLY A 395 1.67 5.52 -12.93
N SER A 396 0.53 5.53 -12.23
CA SER A 396 -0.13 4.33 -11.72
C SER A 396 -0.96 3.63 -12.81
N ASP A 397 -0.34 3.47 -13.98
CA ASP A 397 -0.97 3.03 -15.22
C ASP A 397 -1.57 1.62 -15.09
N GLY A 398 -2.67 1.36 -15.81
CA GLY A 398 -3.31 0.03 -15.83
C GLY A 398 -4.08 -0.35 -14.56
N SER A 399 -4.06 0.52 -13.54
CA SER A 399 -4.72 0.28 -12.26
C SER A 399 -6.25 0.25 -12.38
N LYS A 400 -6.89 -0.56 -11.55
CA LYS A 400 -8.36 -0.72 -11.56
C LYS A 400 -8.94 -0.70 -10.15
N ALA A 401 -10.02 0.06 -9.98
CA ALA A 401 -10.84 0.04 -8.79
C ALA A 401 -12.23 -0.54 -9.10
N PHE A 402 -12.76 -1.34 -8.20
CA PHE A 402 -14.05 -2.01 -8.29
C PHE A 402 -14.87 -1.69 -7.03
N GLY A 403 -15.99 -0.98 -7.11
CA GLY A 403 -16.90 -0.82 -5.98
C GLY A 403 -16.38 0.02 -4.81
N PHE A 404 -15.45 0.95 -5.05
CA PHE A 404 -14.97 1.87 -4.00
C PHE A 404 -15.99 3.00 -3.78
N ASP A 405 -16.33 3.29 -2.53
CA ASP A 405 -17.31 4.31 -2.16
C ASP A 405 -16.64 5.54 -1.51
N ALA A 406 -16.72 6.69 -2.16
CA ALA A 406 -16.13 7.91 -1.65
C ALA A 406 -17.19 9.01 -1.53
N THR A 407 -17.26 9.67 -0.37
CA THR A 407 -18.30 10.69 -0.11
C THR A 407 -17.78 11.81 0.79
N ASP A 408 -18.33 13.01 0.63
CA ASP A 408 -18.04 14.16 1.51
C ASP A 408 -16.54 14.53 1.61
N ASN A 409 -15.72 14.27 0.60
CA ASN A 409 -14.30 14.66 0.65
C ASN A 409 -14.11 16.14 0.24
N ASP A 410 -13.18 16.85 0.88
CA ASP A 410 -13.07 18.32 0.77
C ASP A 410 -12.61 18.82 -0.64
N ASP A 411 -11.88 18.02 -1.43
CA ASP A 411 -11.47 18.35 -2.82
C ASP A 411 -12.27 17.55 -3.86
N VAL A 412 -12.06 16.23 -3.93
CA VAL A 412 -12.78 15.34 -4.87
C VAL A 412 -12.90 13.93 -4.30
N ASP A 413 -14.02 13.24 -4.51
CA ASP A 413 -14.19 11.88 -4.00
C ASP A 413 -13.33 10.85 -4.75
N LEU A 414 -13.37 10.85 -6.10
CA LEU A 414 -12.62 9.92 -6.95
C LEU A 414 -11.70 10.68 -7.90
N HIS A 415 -10.40 10.42 -7.82
CA HIS A 415 -9.37 11.14 -8.57
C HIS A 415 -8.46 10.22 -9.38
N VAL A 416 -8.26 10.57 -10.65
CA VAL A 416 -7.23 9.97 -11.50
C VAL A 416 -6.36 11.09 -12.09
N PHE A 417 -5.04 11.02 -11.88
CA PHE A 417 -4.12 12.03 -12.37
C PHE A 417 -2.85 11.42 -12.95
N ARG A 418 -2.35 11.94 -14.09
CA ARG A 418 -1.08 11.50 -14.70
C ARG A 418 -0.94 9.97 -14.80
N SER A 419 -2.04 9.26 -15.04
CA SER A 419 -2.09 7.79 -15.05
C SER A 419 -2.98 7.30 -16.19
N ALA A 420 -2.44 6.46 -17.05
CA ALA A 420 -3.09 5.93 -18.24
C ALA A 420 -3.81 4.60 -17.97
N ASN A 421 -4.83 4.29 -18.77
CA ASN A 421 -5.55 3.01 -18.75
C ASN A 421 -6.14 2.64 -17.38
N VAL A 422 -6.58 3.64 -16.61
CA VAL A 422 -7.21 3.45 -15.31
C VAL A 422 -8.70 3.14 -15.50
N ALA A 423 -9.20 2.15 -14.77
CA ALA A 423 -10.62 1.80 -14.76
C ALA A 423 -11.23 1.96 -13.36
N LEU A 424 -12.32 2.70 -13.26
CA LEU A 424 -13.16 2.80 -12.06
C LEU A 424 -14.50 2.13 -12.38
N ILE A 425 -14.76 0.98 -11.78
CA ILE A 425 -15.89 0.11 -12.11
C ILE A 425 -16.79 0.03 -10.89
N ASP A 426 -18.05 0.45 -11.01
CA ASP A 426 -19.03 0.45 -9.91
C ASP A 426 -18.58 1.26 -8.68
N CYS A 427 -17.61 2.16 -8.83
CA CYS A 427 -17.22 3.10 -7.78
C CYS A 427 -18.26 4.23 -7.66
N THR A 428 -18.49 4.68 -6.44
CA THR A 428 -19.43 5.76 -6.08
C THR A 428 -18.66 6.97 -5.56
N GLY A 429 -19.11 8.16 -5.98
CA GLY A 429 -18.51 9.46 -5.68
C GLY A 429 -19.48 10.57 -6.03
N GLU A 430 -19.62 11.60 -5.19
CA GLU A 430 -20.39 12.80 -5.53
C GLU A 430 -19.59 13.68 -6.50
N THR A 431 -18.28 13.72 -6.32
CA THR A 431 -17.34 14.47 -7.14
C THR A 431 -16.24 13.56 -7.71
N SER A 432 -16.04 13.60 -9.02
CA SER A 432 -14.99 12.83 -9.69
C SER A 432 -14.17 13.74 -10.58
N ARG A 433 -12.84 13.57 -10.58
CA ARG A 433 -11.93 14.37 -11.38
C ARG A 433 -10.90 13.47 -12.06
N VAL A 434 -10.78 13.64 -13.37
CA VAL A 434 -9.79 12.97 -14.19
C VAL A 434 -8.99 14.04 -14.88
N ASP A 435 -7.76 14.21 -14.43
CA ASP A 435 -6.86 15.15 -15.05
C ASP A 435 -5.73 14.42 -15.72
N ASP A 436 -5.28 15.04 -16.78
CA ASP A 436 -4.02 14.72 -17.40
C ASP A 436 -3.15 15.98 -17.38
N SER A 437 -1.88 15.82 -17.00
CA SER A 437 -0.87 16.85 -17.12
C SER A 437 -0.75 17.27 -18.59
N GLY A 438 -1.40 18.37 -18.96
CA GLY A 438 -1.26 18.93 -20.30
C GLY A 438 0.11 19.56 -20.44
N VAL A 439 0.94 19.04 -21.36
CA VAL A 439 2.16 19.71 -21.78
C VAL A 439 1.84 20.60 -22.97
N LEU A 440 2.15 21.90 -22.89
CA LEU A 440 1.92 22.83 -23.99
C LEU A 440 2.77 22.40 -25.19
N GLN A 441 2.11 22.01 -26.29
CA GLN A 441 2.77 21.54 -27.51
C GLN A 441 3.03 22.69 -28.48
N ALA A 442 2.07 23.60 -28.60
CA ALA A 442 2.16 24.73 -29.49
C ALA A 442 1.37 25.93 -28.96
N ALA A 443 1.85 27.13 -29.27
CA ALA A 443 1.18 28.39 -29.00
C ALA A 443 1.14 29.22 -30.29
N ALA A 444 -0.06 29.40 -30.84
CA ALA A 444 -0.28 30.25 -32.00
C ALA A 444 -0.64 31.67 -31.53
N VAL A 445 -0.05 32.71 -32.13
CA VAL A 445 -0.33 34.10 -31.77
C VAL A 445 -1.81 34.41 -32.07
N ALA A 446 -2.57 34.77 -31.04
CA ALA A 446 -3.93 35.28 -31.18
C ALA A 446 -3.93 36.81 -31.22
N SER A 447 -3.13 37.44 -30.34
CA SER A 447 -2.78 38.87 -30.38
C SER A 447 -1.31 39.02 -30.07
N GLY A 448 -0.56 39.71 -30.94
CA GLY A 448 0.89 39.88 -30.78
C GLY A 448 1.30 40.90 -29.72
N GLY A 449 0.34 41.62 -29.12
CA GLY A 449 0.61 42.70 -28.17
C GLY A 449 1.50 43.81 -28.75
N ALA A 450 2.17 44.56 -27.88
CA ALA A 450 3.07 45.66 -28.29
C ALA A 450 4.30 45.76 -27.36
N GLY A 451 5.42 46.25 -27.93
CA GLY A 451 6.67 46.52 -27.21
C GLY A 451 7.57 45.30 -26.98
N TYR A 452 7.27 44.16 -27.60
CA TYR A 452 8.06 42.93 -27.45
C TYR A 452 9.32 42.92 -28.31
N THR A 453 10.39 42.30 -27.82
CA THR A 453 11.65 42.09 -28.55
C THR A 453 11.92 40.60 -28.77
N VAL A 454 12.69 40.27 -29.81
CA VAL A 454 13.11 38.87 -30.08
C VAL A 454 13.95 38.37 -28.90
N GLY A 455 13.61 37.20 -28.37
CA GLY A 455 14.24 36.61 -27.19
C GLY A 455 13.49 36.83 -25.88
N ASP A 456 12.44 37.65 -25.86
CA ASP A 456 11.56 37.79 -24.69
C ASP A 456 10.96 36.44 -24.28
N VAL A 457 11.03 36.11 -22.98
CA VAL A 457 10.40 34.91 -22.40
C VAL A 457 9.09 35.30 -21.72
N LEU A 458 8.00 34.71 -22.18
CA LEU A 458 6.67 34.95 -21.65
C LEU A 458 6.15 33.69 -20.96
N SER A 459 5.54 33.85 -19.78
CA SER A 459 4.92 32.79 -19.00
C SER A 459 3.40 32.94 -19.00
N LEU A 460 2.69 31.81 -19.04
CA LEU A 460 1.23 31.78 -19.03
C LEU A 460 0.68 32.29 -17.68
N THR A 461 -0.33 33.17 -17.68
CA THR A 461 -0.78 33.89 -16.48
C THR A 461 -2.09 33.40 -15.86
N SER A 462 -2.82 32.50 -16.53
CA SER A 462 -4.14 32.03 -16.08
C SER A 462 -4.25 30.52 -16.26
N GLY A 463 -4.71 29.79 -15.23
CA GLY A 463 -4.83 28.32 -15.16
C GLY A 463 -4.17 27.79 -13.87
N ARG A 464 -4.20 26.46 -13.65
CA ARG A 464 -3.55 25.81 -12.49
C ARG A 464 -2.66 24.66 -12.94
N GLY A 465 -1.45 24.61 -12.37
CA GLY A 465 -0.43 23.63 -12.70
C GLY A 465 0.77 23.71 -11.77
N GLY A 466 1.66 22.71 -11.85
CA GLY A 466 2.88 22.65 -11.05
C GLY A 466 3.96 23.57 -11.59
N VAL A 467 4.14 23.62 -12.92
CA VAL A 467 5.14 24.46 -13.60
C VAL A 467 4.50 25.22 -14.75
N ALA A 468 4.59 26.56 -14.74
CA ALA A 468 4.06 27.42 -15.80
C ALA A 468 4.75 27.18 -17.17
N PRO A 469 3.97 26.97 -18.26
CA PRO A 469 4.48 26.96 -19.62
C PRO A 469 5.11 28.30 -19.97
N GLN A 470 6.16 28.24 -20.80
CA GLN A 470 6.86 29.40 -21.31
C GLN A 470 7.00 29.33 -22.82
N VAL A 471 6.87 30.50 -23.44
CA VAL A 471 7.15 30.72 -24.86
C VAL A 471 8.21 31.80 -24.99
N THR A 472 9.06 31.70 -26.01
CA THR A 472 10.06 32.71 -26.35
C THR A 472 9.71 33.36 -27.68
N VAL A 473 9.76 34.71 -27.72
CA VAL A 473 9.48 35.49 -28.94
C VAL A 473 10.53 35.21 -29.98
N ALA A 474 10.11 34.64 -31.11
CA ALA A 474 10.97 34.33 -32.24
C ALA A 474 11.03 35.48 -33.24
N THR A 475 9.91 36.18 -33.47
CA THR A 475 9.86 37.37 -34.34
C THR A 475 8.87 38.40 -33.79
N ALA A 476 9.26 39.68 -33.76
CA ALA A 476 8.38 40.78 -33.36
C ALA A 476 8.54 42.04 -34.25
N PRO A 477 8.04 42.04 -35.51
CA PRO A 477 8.09 43.22 -36.37
C PRO A 477 7.40 44.43 -35.72
N ALA A 478 8.10 45.57 -35.68
CA ALA A 478 7.62 46.79 -35.03
C ALA A 478 7.15 46.60 -33.57
N GLY A 479 7.71 45.62 -32.85
CA GLY A 479 7.39 45.33 -31.45
C GLY A 479 6.11 44.51 -31.24
N VAL A 480 5.48 44.00 -32.30
CA VAL A 480 4.30 43.13 -32.24
C VAL A 480 4.73 41.69 -32.51
N ILE A 481 4.44 40.76 -31.60
CA ILE A 481 4.82 39.34 -31.76
C ILE A 481 4.14 38.76 -33.00
N ALA A 482 4.94 38.21 -33.91
CA ALA A 482 4.45 37.48 -35.07
C ALA A 482 4.60 35.95 -34.92
N THR A 483 5.65 35.47 -34.24
CA THR A 483 5.86 34.05 -33.96
C THR A 483 6.55 33.84 -32.62
N VAL A 484 6.29 32.69 -32.00
CA VAL A 484 6.90 32.25 -30.74
C VAL A 484 7.33 30.79 -30.85
N THR A 485 8.27 30.37 -30.01
CA THR A 485 8.63 28.96 -29.81
C THR A 485 8.29 28.57 -28.38
N VAL A 486 7.69 27.40 -28.17
CA VAL A 486 7.49 26.86 -26.82
C VAL A 486 8.86 26.47 -26.26
N THR A 487 9.32 27.16 -25.23
CA THR A 487 10.62 26.91 -24.58
C THR A 487 10.49 26.09 -23.31
N ARG A 488 9.29 26.03 -22.71
CA ARG A 488 8.94 25.08 -21.66
C ARG A 488 7.46 24.71 -21.77
N GLY A 489 7.15 23.43 -21.95
CA GLY A 489 5.78 22.95 -22.09
C GLY A 489 4.92 23.08 -20.81
N GLY A 490 5.55 23.13 -19.64
CA GLY A 490 4.86 23.17 -18.35
C GLY A 490 4.15 21.86 -17.99
N ASP A 491 3.49 21.85 -16.83
CA ASP A 491 2.67 20.73 -16.33
C ASP A 491 1.38 21.30 -15.71
N TRP A 492 0.30 21.33 -16.50
CA TRP A 492 -0.93 22.05 -16.20
C TRP A 492 -2.16 21.15 -16.27
N TRP A 493 -2.99 21.20 -15.23
CA TRP A 493 -4.19 20.39 -15.08
C TRP A 493 -5.49 21.18 -15.24
N ASP A 494 -5.51 22.49 -14.95
CA ASP A 494 -6.59 23.41 -15.37
C ASP A 494 -6.10 24.25 -16.55
N ARG A 495 -6.44 23.81 -17.76
CA ARG A 495 -6.04 24.49 -19.02
C ARG A 495 -6.89 25.75 -19.21
N PRO A 496 -6.30 26.93 -19.45
CA PRO A 496 -7.06 28.15 -19.71
C PRO A 496 -7.79 28.06 -21.04
N SER A 497 -8.91 28.78 -21.14
CA SER A 497 -9.58 28.98 -22.41
C SER A 497 -8.70 29.75 -23.39
N ASN A 498 -8.80 29.40 -24.66
CA ASN A 498 -8.20 30.18 -25.73
C ASN A 498 -9.08 31.40 -26.07
N PRO A 499 -8.51 32.58 -26.34
CA PRO A 499 -7.07 32.90 -26.29
C PRO A 499 -6.57 33.16 -24.86
N ALA A 500 -5.43 32.58 -24.50
CA ALA A 500 -4.84 32.67 -23.17
C ALA A 500 -3.80 33.79 -23.06
N SER A 501 -3.78 34.47 -21.92
CA SER A 501 -2.88 35.61 -21.65
C SER A 501 -1.52 35.15 -21.14
N PHE A 502 -0.45 35.82 -21.60
CA PHE A 502 0.91 35.58 -21.16
C PHE A 502 1.55 36.90 -20.68
N SER A 503 2.50 36.82 -19.74
CA SER A 503 3.27 37.97 -19.24
C SER A 503 4.76 37.67 -19.18
N GLY A 504 5.58 38.72 -19.14
CA GLY A 504 7.05 38.63 -19.23
C GLY A 504 7.58 39.32 -20.47
N GLY A 505 8.92 39.43 -20.58
CA GLY A 505 9.57 40.19 -21.65
C GLY A 505 9.43 41.72 -21.51
N THR A 506 9.70 42.45 -22.60
CA THR A 506 9.69 43.92 -22.63
C THR A 506 8.32 44.52 -23.02
N GLY A 507 7.40 43.72 -23.53
CA GLY A 507 6.09 44.16 -24.03
C GLY A 507 4.90 43.78 -23.14
N ALA A 508 3.69 44.08 -23.62
CA ALA A 508 2.42 43.75 -22.94
C ALA A 508 1.31 43.35 -23.92
N GLY A 509 0.30 42.64 -23.41
CA GLY A 509 -0.95 42.36 -24.12
C GLY A 509 -0.91 41.22 -25.14
N ALA A 510 0.11 40.34 -25.07
CA ALA A 510 0.16 39.15 -25.92
C ALA A 510 -0.82 38.08 -25.44
N THR A 511 -1.56 37.49 -26.39
CA THR A 511 -2.44 36.33 -26.15
C THR A 511 -2.20 35.26 -27.20
N PHE A 512 -2.39 33.99 -26.82
CA PHE A 512 -2.07 32.83 -27.64
C PHE A 512 -3.21 31.80 -27.65
N ASN A 513 -3.44 31.18 -28.80
CA ASN A 513 -4.23 29.96 -28.92
C ASN A 513 -3.32 28.75 -28.67
N LEU A 514 -3.58 28.04 -27.58
CA LEU A 514 -2.76 26.94 -27.08
C LEU A 514 -3.25 25.60 -27.59
N THR A 515 -2.30 24.74 -27.96
CA THR A 515 -2.50 23.32 -28.26
C THR A 515 -1.73 22.51 -27.23
N TRP A 516 -2.43 21.62 -26.53
CA TRP A 516 -1.86 20.78 -25.48
C TRP A 516 -1.68 19.35 -26.00
N LEU A 517 -0.55 18.72 -25.68
CA LEU A 517 -0.43 17.28 -25.73
C LEU A 517 -1.26 16.71 -24.57
N GLY A 518 -2.23 15.87 -24.88
CA GLY A 518 -2.80 14.98 -23.86
C GLY A 518 -1.91 13.75 -23.73
N ALA A 519 -1.49 13.38 -22.52
CA ALA A 519 -1.27 11.98 -22.23
C ALA A 519 -2.63 11.27 -22.41
N GLY A 520 -2.62 10.12 -23.08
CA GLY A 520 -3.82 9.33 -23.28
C GLY A 520 -4.31 8.74 -21.96
N THR A 521 -4.99 9.53 -21.13
CA THR A 521 -5.79 9.02 -20.01
C THR A 521 -7.07 8.42 -20.59
N ASN A 522 -6.94 7.21 -21.15
CA ASN A 522 -8.10 6.40 -21.50
C ASN A 522 -8.77 5.95 -20.20
N LEU A 523 -9.80 6.68 -19.80
CA LEU A 523 -10.65 6.33 -18.66
C LEU A 523 -11.76 5.40 -19.14
N CYS A 524 -11.87 4.21 -18.56
CA CYS A 524 -13.07 3.39 -18.66
C CYS A 524 -13.78 3.48 -17.30
N ALA A 525 -14.61 4.51 -17.11
CA ALA A 525 -15.34 4.68 -15.86
C ALA A 525 -16.82 4.34 -16.01
N GLY A 526 -17.28 3.33 -15.28
CA GLY A 526 -18.70 3.13 -14.99
C GLY A 526 -19.01 3.80 -13.66
N PHE A 527 -19.31 5.10 -13.67
CA PHE A 527 -19.74 5.82 -12.47
C PHE A 527 -21.20 5.47 -12.15
N THR A 528 -21.47 4.93 -10.96
CA THR A 528 -22.84 4.77 -10.45
C THR A 528 -23.07 5.79 -9.35
N ARG A 529 -24.14 6.59 -9.44
CA ARG A 529 -24.52 7.59 -8.44
C ARG A 529 -25.32 6.96 -7.29
N SER A 530 -25.03 7.35 -6.05
CA SER A 530 -25.94 7.21 -4.89
C SER A 530 -26.46 8.58 -4.45
N GLY A 531 -27.78 8.76 -4.36
CA GLY A 531 -28.42 9.93 -3.73
C GLY A 531 -29.06 10.95 -4.69
N GLY A 532 -30.37 11.19 -4.57
CA GLY A 532 -31.22 11.90 -5.55
C GLY A 532 -31.53 13.38 -5.26
N GLY A 533 -30.54 14.28 -5.26
CA GLY A 533 -30.76 15.73 -5.38
C GLY A 533 -30.72 16.23 -6.84
N GLU A 534 -31.71 17.02 -7.26
CA GLU A 534 -31.73 17.66 -8.58
C GLU A 534 -30.86 18.93 -8.56
N GLY A 535 -29.88 19.06 -9.47
CA GLY A 535 -29.21 20.35 -9.73
C GLY A 535 -27.71 20.38 -10.02
N GLU A 536 -26.96 19.29 -9.87
CA GLU A 536 -25.49 19.35 -9.92
C GLU A 536 -24.87 18.65 -11.15
N THR A 537 -23.83 19.29 -11.70
CA THR A 537 -23.22 18.97 -13.00
C THR A 537 -21.95 18.12 -12.84
N MET A 538 -21.92 16.92 -13.42
CA MET A 538 -20.69 16.14 -13.59
C MET A 538 -19.76 16.82 -14.61
N LYS A 539 -18.53 17.16 -14.19
CA LYS A 539 -17.45 17.57 -15.12
C LYS A 539 -16.65 16.34 -15.52
N VAL A 540 -16.82 15.89 -16.76
CA VAL A 540 -16.05 14.76 -17.30
C VAL A 540 -15.02 15.29 -18.28
N ALA A 541 -13.74 15.27 -17.89
CA ALA A 541 -12.62 15.63 -18.75
C ALA A 541 -11.91 14.35 -19.23
N GLY A 542 -12.03 14.02 -20.52
CA GLY A 542 -11.32 12.88 -21.13
C GLY A 542 -12.12 12.19 -22.24
N GLY A 543 -11.43 11.74 -23.30
CA GLY A 543 -12.02 10.98 -24.40
C GLY A 543 -12.21 9.51 -24.04
N PHE A 544 -13.43 9.00 -24.20
CA PHE A 544 -13.79 7.60 -23.95
C PHE A 544 -13.54 6.74 -25.20
N THR A 545 -12.97 5.55 -25.04
CA THR A 545 -12.76 4.60 -26.17
C THR A 545 -13.19 3.15 -25.88
N SER A 546 -13.94 2.86 -24.81
CA SER A 546 -14.34 1.46 -24.48
C SER A 546 -15.84 1.16 -24.68
N PRO A 547 -16.20 -0.01 -25.25
CA PRO A 547 -17.57 -0.36 -25.67
C PRO A 547 -18.47 -0.95 -24.56
N SER A 548 -18.22 -0.68 -23.27
CA SER A 548 -18.82 -1.49 -22.18
C SER A 548 -19.46 -0.72 -21.01
N MET A 549 -19.94 0.50 -21.22
CA MET A 549 -20.78 1.18 -20.20
C MET A 549 -22.25 0.77 -20.32
N ARG A 550 -22.92 0.49 -19.19
CA ARG A 550 -24.38 0.35 -19.09
C ARG A 550 -24.98 1.62 -18.49
N LEU A 551 -25.75 2.37 -19.28
CA LEU A 551 -26.41 3.62 -18.89
C LEU A 551 -27.84 3.41 -18.38
N ASP A 552 -28.10 2.32 -17.65
CA ASP A 552 -29.48 1.91 -17.36
C ASP A 552 -30.11 2.73 -16.19
N ARG A 553 -29.38 3.69 -15.59
CA ARG A 553 -29.79 4.40 -14.35
C ARG A 553 -29.51 5.91 -14.29
N TRP A 554 -29.35 6.62 -15.40
CA TRP A 554 -29.06 8.07 -15.38
C TRP A 554 -30.34 8.94 -15.52
N LYS A 555 -30.46 10.02 -14.72
CA LYS A 555 -31.60 10.98 -14.72
C LYS A 555 -31.19 12.47 -14.58
N GLY A 556 -29.93 12.83 -14.79
CA GLY A 556 -29.43 14.22 -14.64
C GLY A 556 -29.33 15.01 -15.95
N THR A 557 -28.95 16.29 -15.89
CA THR A 557 -28.66 17.13 -17.07
C THR A 557 -27.14 17.30 -17.21
N LEU A 558 -26.57 17.03 -18.40
CA LEU A 558 -25.15 17.25 -18.70
C LEU A 558 -24.88 18.74 -18.95
N SER A 559 -23.83 19.31 -18.34
CA SER A 559 -23.44 20.72 -18.54
C SER A 559 -22.08 20.82 -19.23
N ASP A 560 -22.10 21.54 -20.36
CA ASP A 560 -21.00 22.17 -21.11
C ASP A 560 -19.61 21.55 -21.05
N THR A 561 -19.42 20.50 -21.84
CA THR A 561 -18.27 20.27 -22.78
C THR A 561 -18.47 18.99 -23.62
N ALA A 562 -19.73 18.57 -23.77
CA ALA A 562 -20.12 17.25 -24.28
C ALA A 562 -20.10 17.14 -25.82
N SER A 563 -18.94 17.42 -26.44
CA SER A 563 -18.69 17.01 -27.82
C SER A 563 -18.13 15.58 -27.91
N ALA A 564 -17.55 15.05 -26.82
CA ALA A 564 -16.87 13.75 -26.80
C ALA A 564 -17.66 12.58 -26.18
N LEU A 565 -18.81 12.85 -25.54
CA LEU A 565 -19.63 11.83 -24.83
C LEU A 565 -20.90 11.41 -25.57
N LYS A 566 -21.22 11.99 -26.72
CA LYS A 566 -22.47 11.72 -27.46
C LYS A 566 -22.51 10.39 -28.24
N SER A 567 -21.59 9.47 -27.99
CA SER A 567 -21.54 8.18 -28.71
C SER A 567 -21.72 6.94 -27.82
N ALA A 568 -21.91 7.10 -26.51
CA ALA A 568 -21.99 5.96 -25.60
C ALA A 568 -23.37 5.31 -25.52
N ASP A 569 -24.46 6.03 -25.86
CA ASP A 569 -25.80 5.44 -25.90
C ASP A 569 -26.53 5.92 -27.15
N GLY A 570 -26.97 4.99 -27.99
CA GLY A 570 -27.70 5.25 -29.23
C GLY A 570 -29.11 5.82 -29.02
N CYS A 571 -29.26 6.93 -28.28
CA CYS A 571 -30.51 7.65 -28.10
C CYS A 571 -30.25 9.11 -27.65
N ASP A 572 -29.79 10.00 -28.53
CA ASP A 572 -30.61 11.09 -29.11
C ASP A 572 -29.76 12.13 -29.90
N SER A 573 -30.18 12.38 -31.15
CA SER A 573 -29.75 13.43 -32.11
C SER A 573 -28.24 13.63 -32.37
N VAL A 574 -27.59 12.64 -33.01
CA VAL A 574 -26.46 12.94 -33.91
C VAL A 574 -27.03 13.69 -35.11
N THR A 575 -26.63 14.95 -35.31
CA THR A 575 -26.87 15.63 -36.59
C THR A 575 -26.01 14.94 -37.64
N VAL A 576 -26.53 13.89 -38.27
CA VAL A 576 -25.85 13.24 -39.38
C VAL A 576 -25.87 14.22 -40.56
N PRO A 577 -24.73 14.58 -41.16
CA PRO A 577 -24.71 15.46 -42.31
C PRO A 577 -25.49 14.82 -43.45
N LEU A 578 -26.68 15.35 -43.72
CA LEU A 578 -27.57 14.88 -44.78
C LEU A 578 -27.04 15.36 -46.14
N THR A 579 -26.85 14.44 -47.08
CA THR A 579 -26.52 14.80 -48.45
C THR A 579 -27.81 14.89 -49.26
N LEU A 580 -28.06 16.04 -49.91
CA LEU A 580 -29.28 16.25 -50.70
C LEU A 580 -29.37 15.22 -51.84
N LEU A 581 -30.52 14.59 -51.97
CA LEU A 581 -30.80 13.65 -53.05
C LEU A 581 -31.15 14.44 -54.32
N THR A 582 -30.44 14.17 -55.41
CA THR A 582 -30.82 14.69 -56.72
C THR A 582 -32.06 13.93 -57.21
N LEU A 583 -33.19 14.64 -57.26
CA LEU A 583 -34.47 14.09 -57.70
C LEU A 583 -34.57 14.06 -59.23
N ALA A 584 -35.23 13.03 -59.74
CA ALA A 584 -35.48 12.81 -61.17
C ALA A 584 -36.99 12.90 -61.48
N ALA A 585 -37.36 12.76 -62.76
CA ALA A 585 -38.76 12.70 -63.22
C ALA A 585 -39.66 13.86 -62.72
N SER A 586 -39.10 15.07 -62.65
CA SER A 586 -39.75 16.31 -62.21
C SER A 586 -40.13 16.35 -60.72
N TRP A 587 -39.66 15.40 -59.91
CA TRP A 587 -39.81 15.48 -58.45
C TRP A 587 -39.00 16.65 -57.90
N VAL A 588 -39.59 17.40 -56.98
CA VAL A 588 -38.95 18.50 -56.26
C VAL A 588 -39.21 18.36 -54.75
N ALA A 589 -38.39 18.99 -53.92
CA ALA A 589 -38.65 19.07 -52.48
C ALA A 589 -40.03 19.69 -52.21
N PHE A 590 -40.73 19.18 -51.18
CA PHE A 590 -42.11 19.59 -50.89
C PHE A 590 -42.23 21.08 -50.56
N ASP A 591 -41.58 21.54 -49.50
CA ASP A 591 -41.38 22.96 -49.19
C ASP A 591 -40.22 23.14 -48.17
N PRO A 592 -39.72 24.36 -47.95
CA PRO A 592 -38.58 24.62 -47.06
C PRO A 592 -38.81 24.34 -45.57
N ALA A 593 -40.05 24.22 -45.10
CA ALA A 593 -40.39 23.88 -43.73
C ALA A 593 -40.32 22.36 -43.45
N TRP A 594 -40.18 21.53 -44.49
CA TRP A 594 -39.98 20.09 -44.38
C TRP A 594 -38.56 19.70 -44.78
N GLN A 595 -38.08 18.57 -44.25
CA GLN A 595 -36.79 18.02 -44.63
C GLN A 595 -36.75 17.77 -46.14
N ALA A 596 -35.81 18.42 -46.83
CA ALA A 596 -35.57 18.19 -48.23
C ALA A 596 -35.11 16.73 -48.43
N PRO A 597 -35.53 16.06 -49.53
CA PRO A 597 -35.12 14.70 -49.83
C PRO A 597 -33.60 14.56 -49.79
N ALA A 598 -33.11 13.67 -48.95
CA ALA A 598 -31.71 13.49 -48.65
C ALA A 598 -31.41 12.06 -48.24
N TYR A 599 -30.12 11.74 -48.16
CA TYR A 599 -29.64 10.44 -47.73
C TYR A 599 -28.38 10.60 -46.87
N PHE A 600 -28.13 9.58 -46.05
CA PHE A 600 -26.87 9.40 -45.33
C PHE A 600 -26.60 7.91 -45.13
N LYS A 601 -25.37 7.58 -44.72
CA LYS A 601 -24.96 6.22 -44.33
C LYS A 601 -24.41 6.28 -42.91
N ASP A 602 -24.88 5.41 -42.03
CA ASP A 602 -24.40 5.32 -40.66
C ASP A 602 -23.08 4.54 -40.54
N ALA A 603 -22.52 4.48 -39.33
CA ALA A 603 -21.25 3.83 -39.04
C ALA A 603 -21.30 2.32 -39.28
N GLU A 604 -22.49 1.73 -39.18
CA GLU A 604 -22.79 0.32 -39.39
C GLU A 604 -23.02 -0.04 -40.88
N GLY A 605 -22.99 0.97 -41.76
CA GLY A 605 -23.12 0.81 -43.20
C GLY A 605 -24.56 0.76 -43.72
N TRP A 606 -25.55 1.14 -42.91
CA TRP A 606 -26.93 1.32 -43.36
C TRP A 606 -27.12 2.69 -44.00
N VAL A 607 -27.72 2.67 -45.18
CA VAL A 607 -28.18 3.85 -45.90
C VAL A 607 -29.59 4.15 -45.46
N HIS A 608 -29.82 5.42 -45.10
CA HIS A 608 -31.12 5.97 -44.71
C HIS A 608 -31.54 7.01 -45.74
N LEU A 609 -32.79 6.95 -46.19
CA LEU A 609 -33.42 8.03 -46.97
C LEU A 609 -34.36 8.81 -46.06
N VAL A 610 -34.37 10.12 -46.25
CA VAL A 610 -35.20 11.05 -45.48
C VAL A 610 -35.77 12.14 -46.37
N GLY A 611 -36.83 12.79 -45.89
CA GLY A 611 -37.38 13.97 -46.52
C GLY A 611 -38.54 13.71 -47.48
N THR A 612 -39.17 14.81 -47.90
CA THR A 612 -40.48 14.80 -48.55
C THR A 612 -40.46 15.54 -49.90
N MET A 613 -41.14 14.97 -50.91
CA MET A 613 -41.14 15.45 -52.30
C MET A 613 -42.55 15.61 -52.90
N LYS A 614 -42.67 16.40 -53.99
CA LYS A 614 -43.89 16.67 -54.77
C LYS A 614 -43.65 16.83 -56.27
N ASN A 615 -44.73 16.99 -57.03
CA ASN A 615 -44.83 17.37 -58.45
C ASN A 615 -44.22 16.42 -59.50
N GLY A 616 -43.64 15.28 -59.11
CA GLY A 616 -43.03 14.38 -60.08
C GLY A 616 -43.97 13.34 -60.69
N THR A 617 -43.43 12.58 -61.64
CA THR A 617 -44.16 11.49 -62.32
C THR A 617 -44.45 10.36 -61.34
N THR A 618 -45.73 10.02 -61.20
CA THR A 618 -46.21 9.08 -60.17
C THR A 618 -46.36 7.64 -60.66
N THR A 619 -46.14 7.36 -61.95
CA THR A 619 -46.37 6.03 -62.51
C THR A 619 -45.39 5.01 -61.94
N SER A 620 -45.88 3.79 -61.63
CA SER A 620 -45.01 2.67 -61.23
C SER A 620 -43.91 2.42 -62.26
N GLY A 621 -42.70 2.09 -61.79
CA GLY A 621 -41.49 1.94 -62.59
C GLY A 621 -40.69 3.22 -62.82
N THR A 622 -41.17 4.37 -62.35
CA THR A 622 -40.44 5.64 -62.49
C THR A 622 -39.25 5.71 -61.52
N VAL A 623 -38.06 6.03 -62.03
CA VAL A 623 -36.89 6.38 -61.21
C VAL A 623 -37.06 7.80 -60.67
N ILE A 624 -37.07 7.94 -59.35
CA ILE A 624 -37.28 9.23 -58.67
C ILE A 624 -35.98 9.87 -58.16
N GLY A 625 -34.89 9.10 -58.14
CA GLY A 625 -33.56 9.55 -57.73
C GLY A 625 -32.54 8.42 -57.87
N THR A 626 -31.26 8.76 -57.80
CA THR A 626 -30.16 7.79 -57.88
C THR A 626 -29.13 8.10 -56.82
N LEU A 627 -28.73 7.08 -56.07
CA LEU A 627 -27.70 7.17 -55.05
C LEU A 627 -26.30 7.05 -55.67
N PRO A 628 -25.28 7.71 -55.10
CA PRO A 628 -23.91 7.58 -55.59
C PRO A 628 -23.33 6.19 -55.29
N THR A 629 -22.29 5.83 -56.05
CA THR A 629 -21.48 4.63 -55.81
C THR A 629 -20.94 4.64 -54.37
N GLY A 630 -21.16 3.55 -53.62
CA GLY A 630 -20.87 3.44 -52.18
C GLY A 630 -22.09 3.53 -51.25
N PHE A 631 -23.27 3.81 -51.81
CA PHE A 631 -24.57 3.79 -51.13
C PHE A 631 -25.55 2.80 -51.79
N HIS A 632 -25.05 1.98 -52.73
CA HIS A 632 -25.85 1.00 -53.46
C HIS A 632 -26.03 -0.26 -52.60
N PRO A 633 -27.20 -0.90 -52.62
CA PRO A 633 -27.38 -2.21 -52.04
C PRO A 633 -26.78 -3.30 -52.94
N ALA A 634 -26.37 -4.44 -52.37
CA ALA A 634 -25.80 -5.54 -53.16
C ALA A 634 -26.83 -6.23 -54.07
N ASN A 635 -28.11 -6.17 -53.70
CA ASN A 635 -29.26 -6.70 -54.44
C ASN A 635 -30.41 -5.69 -54.37
N THR A 636 -31.43 -5.83 -55.21
CA THR A 636 -32.66 -5.04 -55.07
C THR A 636 -33.29 -5.24 -53.69
N VAL A 637 -33.56 -4.14 -52.99
CA VAL A 637 -34.05 -4.10 -51.61
C VAL A 637 -35.35 -3.30 -51.51
N GLY A 638 -36.17 -3.68 -50.54
CA GLY A 638 -37.56 -3.25 -50.42
C GLY A 638 -38.53 -4.34 -50.91
N PRO A 639 -39.77 -3.98 -51.23
CA PRO A 639 -40.32 -2.63 -51.20
C PRO A 639 -40.63 -2.12 -49.79
N TRP A 640 -40.52 -0.81 -49.61
CA TRP A 640 -40.97 -0.13 -48.40
C TRP A 640 -42.27 0.60 -48.67
N GLN A 641 -43.24 0.39 -47.80
CA GLN A 641 -44.44 1.22 -47.78
C GLN A 641 -44.12 2.53 -47.07
N THR A 642 -44.32 3.65 -47.77
CA THR A 642 -44.15 4.99 -47.22
C THR A 642 -45.43 5.80 -47.39
N PHE A 643 -45.40 7.03 -46.87
CA PHE A 643 -46.56 7.89 -46.81
C PHE A 643 -46.72 8.75 -48.06
N GLY A 644 -47.89 8.67 -48.70
CA GLY A 644 -48.42 9.69 -49.60
C GLY A 644 -49.66 10.36 -49.00
N VAL A 645 -50.01 11.58 -49.41
CA VAL A 645 -51.24 12.24 -48.91
C VAL A 645 -52.46 11.37 -49.21
N GLY A 646 -53.09 10.86 -48.15
CA GLY A 646 -54.31 10.05 -48.22
C GLY A 646 -54.13 8.62 -48.78
N ALA A 647 -52.90 8.14 -48.99
CA ALA A 647 -52.63 6.80 -49.51
C ALA A 647 -51.24 6.27 -49.09
N SER A 648 -51.11 4.96 -48.91
CA SER A 648 -49.80 4.30 -48.82
C SER A 648 -49.21 4.18 -50.22
N VAL A 649 -47.94 4.57 -50.37
CA VAL A 649 -47.17 4.43 -51.61
C VAL A 649 -46.00 3.48 -51.36
N SER A 650 -45.40 2.91 -52.39
CA SER A 650 -44.31 1.95 -52.22
C SER A 650 -43.16 2.20 -53.18
N LEU A 651 -41.94 2.07 -52.66
CA LEU A 651 -40.69 2.26 -53.39
C LEU A 651 -39.72 1.12 -53.10
N TYR A 652 -38.80 0.88 -54.02
CA TYR A 652 -37.67 -0.02 -53.83
C TYR A 652 -36.38 0.63 -54.36
N VAL A 653 -35.23 0.08 -53.95
CA VAL A 653 -33.92 0.50 -54.45
C VAL A 653 -33.25 -0.70 -55.12
N ASP A 654 -32.84 -0.54 -56.38
CA ASP A 654 -32.15 -1.61 -57.10
C ASP A 654 -30.65 -1.65 -56.79
N SER A 655 -29.94 -2.68 -57.29
CA SER A 655 -28.49 -2.81 -57.08
C SER A 655 -27.64 -1.74 -57.78
N ALA A 656 -28.23 -0.93 -58.66
CA ALA A 656 -27.57 0.23 -59.27
C ALA A 656 -27.81 1.53 -58.46
N GLY A 657 -28.49 1.44 -57.32
CA GLY A 657 -28.83 2.58 -56.45
C GLY A 657 -29.96 3.45 -56.99
N GLN A 658 -30.75 2.98 -57.95
CA GLN A 658 -31.93 3.69 -58.44
C GLN A 658 -33.07 3.53 -57.44
N ILE A 659 -33.66 4.66 -57.03
CA ILE A 659 -34.85 4.69 -56.18
C ILE A 659 -36.06 4.70 -57.12
N ILE A 660 -36.86 3.63 -57.09
CA ILE A 660 -37.91 3.37 -58.09
C ILE A 660 -39.28 3.28 -57.43
N ALA A 661 -40.27 3.94 -58.03
CA ALA A 661 -41.67 3.81 -57.67
C ALA A 661 -42.16 2.38 -57.93
N GLN A 662 -42.61 1.66 -56.90
CA GLN A 662 -43.23 0.34 -57.08
C GLN A 662 -44.74 0.45 -57.32
N SER A 663 -45.40 1.37 -56.62
CA SER A 663 -46.82 1.69 -56.81
C SER A 663 -46.95 3.04 -57.49
N ALA A 664 -48.20 3.43 -57.81
CA ALA A 664 -48.46 4.84 -58.10
C ALA A 664 -48.07 5.69 -56.87
N LEU A 665 -47.16 6.65 -57.03
CA LEU A 665 -46.81 7.61 -55.97
C LEU A 665 -47.83 8.75 -55.90
N ASN A 666 -47.67 9.68 -54.96
CA ASN A 666 -48.57 10.82 -54.83
C ASN A 666 -47.83 12.13 -55.13
N ALA A 667 -48.24 12.80 -56.22
CA ALA A 667 -47.63 14.05 -56.69
C ALA A 667 -47.85 15.23 -55.74
N THR A 668 -48.88 15.20 -54.88
CA THR A 668 -49.09 16.23 -53.86
C THR A 668 -48.03 16.13 -52.78
N ARG A 669 -47.74 14.91 -52.31
CA ARG A 669 -46.70 14.64 -51.29
C ARG A 669 -46.36 13.17 -51.24
N THR A 670 -45.06 12.85 -51.30
CA THR A 670 -44.52 11.51 -51.03
C THR A 670 -43.32 11.64 -50.08
N ALA A 671 -43.28 10.85 -49.01
CA ALA A 671 -42.19 10.83 -48.03
C ALA A 671 -41.22 9.66 -48.27
N LEU A 672 -39.92 9.90 -48.04
CA LEU A 672 -38.87 8.89 -48.08
C LEU A 672 -38.48 8.39 -46.67
N ASP A 673 -38.98 9.05 -45.63
CA ASP A 673 -38.67 8.74 -44.24
C ASP A 673 -39.02 7.29 -43.87
N GLY A 674 -38.09 6.61 -43.20
CA GLY A 674 -38.22 5.22 -42.78
C GLY A 674 -37.68 4.19 -43.79
N ILE A 675 -37.22 4.61 -44.97
CA ILE A 675 -36.51 3.72 -45.90
C ILE A 675 -35.06 3.56 -45.41
N LYS A 676 -34.68 2.31 -45.11
CA LYS A 676 -33.30 1.95 -44.76
C LYS A 676 -32.88 0.60 -45.34
N PHE A 677 -31.63 0.49 -45.76
CA PHE A 677 -31.03 -0.74 -46.27
C PHE A 677 -29.51 -0.74 -46.11
N LYS A 678 -28.87 -1.90 -46.22
CA LYS A 678 -27.42 -2.01 -46.09
C LYS A 678 -26.73 -1.75 -47.43
N ALA A 679 -25.72 -0.89 -47.44
CA ALA A 679 -24.85 -0.72 -48.61
C ALA A 679 -24.03 -1.99 -48.88
N ALA A 680 -23.68 -2.22 -50.14
CA ALA A 680 -22.87 -3.34 -50.63
C ALA A 680 -21.41 -3.28 -50.15
#